data_AF-A0AAU1E299-F1
#
_entry.id   AF-A0AAU1E299-F1
#
_cell.length_a   1.000
_cell.length_b   1.000
_cell.length_c   1.000
_cell.angle_alpha   90.00
_cell.angle_beta   90.00
_cell.angle_gamma   90.00
#
_symmetry.space_group_name_H-M   'P 1'
#
loop_
_entity.id
_entity.type
_entity.pdbx_description
1 polymer ?
#
loop_
_entity_poly.entity_id
_entity_poly.type
_entity_poly.pdbx_seq_one_letter_code
_entity_poly.pdbx_strand_id
1 'polypeptide(L)'
;MSGEALLKAVRAGSTVQAVGLLDGMTDGERRAALPALKDLRKELRAAPWNAESRTAYPALHAAGAACHTGAAAAAAWIAGADMRWSQASPGVLLHVLGDRESDWLADVTQRLAARPVASGLPFVLLSGLVRLSGSATPTTDAYVRGWFENIGAAWQGTGSVAERLRQDPDTARMVTAFFESPQAAGEIAWRFGDGPGSWYNALATVTREGVLDRKVMVDACVARLLRGGPVADQRVFLRLLTCLAPTRDEERERTADWTALACEATSAVAGHAQSVLASLALDGELTSGQLAELSSGVLFRTEKKLVRAQLVLLGKALRRDPTAPEVLLPAVAQAFGHEDTDLQERALKLVERHLPALPPTGGAREQLSELAADLSPGLRLRARRLLGDEVLDSVSVVEDEILPAVPERLRLAAAPESAAELAEEVGALLVSGGDVAAFERALDGLVRHAHSDREGLKAALDPVVARRWWKDAASWHSTGNGPFGLSPHGLDVVVAAVFEAVGMHTLHAAVQQGSTEANCRHSGPARAFEARLWEVAYRIRTEPLPFLLATPTWGTGLLEADELVARLAEYRRLDTRPGAADFAQALLRVRRDDPATTAAAAARARALGSPEGYRLAQWLTSEAPPPPAMRRRTSGTRVLVEIGELEEIQGLFPPEFRLLGRPFALFKHRWYCRHWDTGDRQHWLAVVPGRRELLAARLLHDISTVAVDESRGEAAVLPLLAEADGTAGEALHLAVAYGLAARHPEDRLAAVDALLVLAARGHLDAGRLGSDLGELVERGAVKPSRLAESIRTAAATGAYSTVWSVLRVLLPRLLSALAVDASSGAGPVRGLGDLLAVAADCAERSGARGALDHLSRAAERRGSSRVVVQARRLRTALAQETAA
;
A
#
# COMPACT_ATOMS: atom_id res chain seq x y z
N MET A 1 -19.53 14.97 -55.30
CA MET A 1 -20.34 15.74 -54.33
C MET A 1 -20.54 15.02 -53.00
N SER A 2 -20.57 13.68 -52.97
CA SER A 2 -20.77 12.87 -51.75
C SER A 2 -19.65 13.03 -50.70
N GLY A 3 -18.38 13.06 -51.09
CA GLY A 3 -17.24 13.14 -50.15
C GLY A 3 -17.11 14.46 -49.38
N GLU A 4 -17.40 15.60 -50.01
CA GLU A 4 -17.36 16.92 -49.35
C GLU A 4 -18.55 17.10 -48.38
N ALA A 5 -19.73 16.59 -48.77
CA ALA A 5 -20.90 16.52 -47.92
C ALA A 5 -20.65 15.63 -46.69
N LEU A 6 -19.96 14.49 -46.85
CA LEU A 6 -19.56 13.61 -45.76
C LEU A 6 -18.61 14.33 -44.79
N LEU A 7 -17.58 15.02 -45.29
CA LEU A 7 -16.64 15.76 -44.44
C LEU A 7 -17.33 16.87 -43.65
N LYS A 8 -18.28 17.58 -44.27
CA LYS A 8 -19.09 18.61 -43.61
C LYS A 8 -19.97 18.02 -42.51
N ALA A 9 -20.61 16.87 -42.76
CA ALA A 9 -21.42 16.17 -41.76
C ALA A 9 -20.57 15.67 -40.58
N VAL A 10 -19.36 15.16 -40.86
CA VAL A 10 -18.41 14.72 -39.84
C VAL A 10 -17.92 15.90 -38.98
N ARG A 11 -17.54 17.03 -39.58
CA ARG A 11 -17.14 18.24 -38.83
C ARG A 11 -18.26 18.78 -37.94
N ALA A 12 -19.51 18.67 -38.38
CA ALA A 12 -20.68 19.06 -37.59
C ALA A 12 -21.06 18.04 -36.49
N GLY A 13 -20.38 16.89 -36.41
CA GLY A 13 -20.71 15.82 -35.47
C GLY A 13 -22.01 15.07 -35.75
N SER A 14 -22.60 15.27 -36.92
CA SER A 14 -23.88 14.66 -37.29
C SER A 14 -23.69 13.21 -37.72
N THR A 15 -23.65 12.29 -36.75
CA THR A 15 -23.42 10.85 -37.01
C THR A 15 -24.52 10.26 -37.90
N VAL A 16 -25.79 10.66 -37.70
CA VAL A 16 -26.92 10.18 -38.51
C VAL A 16 -26.77 10.60 -39.98
N GLN A 17 -26.39 11.85 -40.23
CA GLN A 17 -26.19 12.36 -41.58
C GLN A 17 -24.96 11.73 -42.25
N ALA A 18 -23.88 11.53 -41.50
CA ALA A 18 -22.68 10.84 -42.01
C ALA A 18 -22.98 9.40 -42.40
N VAL A 19 -23.71 8.64 -41.57
CA VAL A 19 -24.14 7.26 -41.88
C VAL A 19 -25.04 7.21 -43.10
N GLY A 20 -26.08 8.06 -43.18
CA GLY A 20 -26.97 8.08 -44.34
C GLY A 20 -26.27 8.43 -45.66
N LEU A 21 -25.20 9.22 -45.62
CA LEU A 21 -24.34 9.47 -46.79
C LEU A 21 -23.48 8.25 -47.14
N LEU A 22 -22.92 7.57 -46.14
CA LEU A 22 -22.09 6.37 -46.35
C LEU A 22 -22.88 5.22 -46.96
N ASP A 23 -24.13 5.03 -46.56
CA ASP A 23 -25.02 3.98 -47.08
C ASP A 23 -25.28 4.14 -48.59
N GLY A 24 -25.30 5.39 -49.08
CA GLY A 24 -25.47 5.70 -50.51
C GLY A 24 -24.18 5.75 -51.34
N MET A 25 -23.01 5.58 -50.72
CA MET A 25 -21.70 5.68 -51.40
C MET A 25 -21.16 4.32 -51.85
N THR A 26 -20.59 4.27 -53.05
CA THR A 26 -19.84 3.11 -53.56
C THR A 26 -18.49 2.96 -52.84
N ASP A 27 -17.88 1.76 -52.91
CA ASP A 27 -16.56 1.51 -52.33
C ASP A 27 -15.45 2.40 -52.92
N GLY A 28 -15.56 2.76 -54.20
CA GLY A 28 -14.65 3.72 -54.84
C GLY A 28 -14.76 5.11 -54.23
N GLU A 29 -15.97 5.59 -53.96
CA GLU A 29 -16.23 6.88 -53.33
C GLU A 29 -15.82 6.89 -51.86
N ARG A 30 -16.09 5.81 -51.11
CA ARG A 30 -15.65 5.64 -49.71
C ARG A 30 -14.12 5.69 -49.62
N ARG A 31 -13.41 5.02 -50.55
CA ARG A 31 -11.94 5.05 -50.63
C ARG A 31 -11.41 6.44 -50.98
N ALA A 32 -12.08 7.16 -51.89
CA ALA A 32 -11.70 8.51 -52.28
C ALA A 32 -11.87 9.55 -51.16
N ALA A 33 -12.80 9.35 -50.22
CA ALA A 33 -13.02 10.22 -49.06
C ALA A 33 -12.01 10.02 -47.92
N LEU A 34 -11.33 8.86 -47.87
CA LEU A 34 -10.45 8.48 -46.77
C LEU A 34 -9.27 9.45 -46.50
N PRO A 35 -8.56 10.01 -47.51
CA PRO A 35 -7.50 10.98 -47.27
C PRO A 35 -7.99 12.21 -46.51
N ALA A 36 -9.14 12.77 -46.91
CA ALA A 36 -9.73 13.94 -46.23
C ALA A 36 -10.14 13.62 -44.78
N LEU A 37 -10.64 12.41 -44.50
CA LEU A 37 -10.93 11.97 -43.13
C LEU A 37 -9.65 11.78 -42.29
N LYS A 38 -8.55 11.33 -42.89
CA LYS A 38 -7.24 11.24 -42.20
C LYS A 38 -6.67 12.62 -41.88
N ASP A 39 -6.80 13.57 -42.81
CA ASP A 39 -6.39 14.95 -42.59
C ASP A 39 -7.24 15.59 -41.49
N LEU A 40 -8.56 15.36 -41.50
CA LEU A 40 -9.43 15.79 -40.41
C LEU A 40 -9.04 15.12 -39.09
N ARG A 41 -8.75 13.82 -39.06
CA ARG A 41 -8.26 13.15 -37.84
C ARG A 41 -6.96 13.78 -37.33
N LYS A 42 -6.05 14.16 -38.22
CA LYS A 42 -4.79 14.85 -37.87
C LYS A 42 -5.06 16.26 -37.32
N GLU A 43 -6.00 16.99 -37.92
CA GLU A 43 -6.48 18.29 -37.45
C GLU A 43 -7.11 18.17 -36.04
N LEU A 44 -8.07 17.26 -35.85
CA LEU A 44 -8.74 17.06 -34.56
C LEU A 44 -7.75 16.57 -33.48
N ARG A 45 -6.75 15.76 -33.84
CA ARG A 45 -5.66 15.34 -32.92
C ARG A 45 -4.79 16.50 -32.44
N ALA A 46 -4.74 17.63 -33.14
CA ALA A 46 -4.01 18.80 -32.66
C ALA A 46 -4.73 19.48 -31.48
N ALA A 47 -6.05 19.29 -31.35
CA ALA A 47 -6.86 19.84 -30.26
C ALA A 47 -8.00 18.89 -29.83
N PRO A 48 -7.69 17.66 -29.37
CA PRO A 48 -8.67 16.55 -29.26
C PRO A 48 -9.79 16.77 -28.25
N TRP A 49 -9.67 17.80 -27.43
CA TRP A 49 -10.55 18.07 -26.29
C TRP A 49 -11.38 19.35 -26.44
N ASN A 50 -11.22 20.12 -27.52
CA ASN A 50 -12.12 21.24 -27.80
C ASN A 50 -13.53 20.74 -28.14
N ALA A 51 -14.55 21.60 -27.95
CA ALA A 51 -15.95 21.22 -28.13
C ALA A 51 -16.25 20.74 -29.56
N GLU A 52 -15.58 21.31 -30.56
CA GLU A 52 -15.73 20.97 -31.97
C GLU A 52 -15.18 19.57 -32.29
N SER A 53 -13.98 19.22 -31.81
CA SER A 53 -13.38 17.89 -32.00
C SER A 53 -14.21 16.83 -31.30
N ARG A 54 -14.63 17.05 -30.05
CA ARG A 54 -15.44 16.09 -29.29
C ARG A 54 -16.78 15.79 -29.96
N THR A 55 -17.38 16.80 -30.58
CA THR A 55 -18.61 16.69 -31.37
C THR A 55 -18.36 15.91 -32.68
N ALA A 56 -17.23 16.17 -33.36
CA ALA A 56 -16.89 15.52 -34.63
C ALA A 56 -16.40 14.07 -34.51
N TYR A 57 -15.76 13.69 -33.40
CA TYR A 57 -15.10 12.39 -33.21
C TYR A 57 -16.01 11.16 -33.44
N PRO A 58 -17.25 11.08 -32.92
CA PRO A 58 -18.12 9.93 -33.17
C PRO A 58 -18.46 9.75 -34.65
N ALA A 59 -18.77 10.84 -35.37
CA ALA A 59 -19.04 10.79 -36.81
C ALA A 59 -17.77 10.44 -37.61
N LEU A 60 -16.61 10.96 -37.20
CA LEU A 60 -15.32 10.64 -37.80
C LEU A 60 -14.93 9.17 -37.58
N HIS A 61 -15.22 8.65 -36.39
CA HIS A 61 -14.98 7.25 -36.03
C HIS A 61 -15.75 6.31 -36.96
N ALA A 62 -17.06 6.56 -37.14
CA ALA A 62 -17.91 5.78 -38.04
C ALA A 62 -17.51 5.91 -39.52
N ALA A 63 -17.28 7.15 -39.99
CA ALA A 63 -16.91 7.40 -41.38
C ALA A 63 -15.57 6.76 -41.75
N GLY A 64 -14.56 6.88 -40.89
CA GLY A 64 -13.27 6.26 -41.15
C GLY A 64 -13.32 4.73 -41.08
N ALA A 65 -14.12 4.14 -40.19
CA ALA A 65 -14.33 2.70 -40.14
C ALA A 65 -14.93 2.17 -41.46
N ALA A 66 -15.91 2.89 -42.03
CA ALA A 66 -16.55 2.54 -43.30
C ALA A 66 -15.64 2.74 -44.52
N CYS A 67 -14.77 3.76 -44.50
CA CYS A 67 -13.94 4.16 -45.64
C CYS A 67 -12.62 3.37 -45.80
N HIS A 68 -12.20 2.61 -44.78
CA HIS A 68 -11.03 1.75 -44.88
C HIS A 68 -11.34 0.44 -45.63
N THR A 69 -10.56 0.14 -46.69
CA THR A 69 -10.76 -1.09 -47.48
C THR A 69 -9.90 -2.27 -47.03
N GLY A 70 -8.84 -2.05 -46.24
CA GLY A 70 -8.00 -3.10 -45.67
C GLY A 70 -8.37 -3.38 -44.22
N ALA A 71 -8.55 -4.65 -43.85
CA ALA A 71 -8.98 -5.07 -42.52
C ALA A 71 -8.01 -4.60 -41.40
N ALA A 72 -6.69 -4.70 -41.64
CA ALA A 72 -5.68 -4.20 -40.71
C ALA A 72 -5.81 -2.68 -40.43
N ALA A 73 -6.06 -1.89 -41.47
CA ALA A 73 -6.19 -0.45 -41.36
C ALA A 73 -7.51 -0.05 -40.69
N ALA A 74 -8.60 -0.75 -41.00
CA ALA A 74 -9.89 -0.56 -40.33
C ALA A 74 -9.81 -0.88 -38.83
N ALA A 75 -9.22 -2.02 -38.46
CA ALA A 75 -9.03 -2.39 -37.05
C ALA A 75 -8.13 -1.38 -36.30
N ALA A 76 -7.07 -0.89 -36.93
CA ALA A 76 -6.20 0.15 -36.35
C ALA A 76 -6.92 1.52 -36.22
N TRP A 77 -7.87 1.82 -37.12
CA TRP A 77 -8.69 3.01 -37.02
C TRP A 77 -9.66 2.92 -35.84
N ILE A 78 -10.42 1.82 -35.77
CA ILE A 78 -11.44 1.57 -34.74
C ILE A 78 -10.81 1.53 -33.34
N ALA A 79 -9.67 0.86 -33.19
CA ALA A 79 -8.96 0.76 -31.91
C ALA A 79 -7.99 1.92 -31.64
N GLY A 80 -8.09 3.04 -32.36
CA GLY A 80 -7.21 4.19 -32.20
C GLY A 80 -7.31 4.82 -30.81
N ALA A 81 -6.17 5.11 -30.17
CA ALA A 81 -6.15 5.69 -28.82
C ALA A 81 -6.90 7.04 -28.73
N ASP A 82 -6.86 7.83 -29.79
CA ASP A 82 -7.59 9.10 -29.92
C ASP A 82 -9.11 8.90 -30.04
N MET A 83 -9.55 7.74 -30.53
CA MET A 83 -10.98 7.43 -30.67
C MET A 83 -11.60 6.99 -29.34
N ARG A 84 -10.79 6.58 -28.34
CA ARG A 84 -11.25 6.01 -27.05
C ARG A 84 -12.23 6.88 -26.27
N TRP A 85 -12.08 8.20 -26.35
CA TRP A 85 -12.76 9.14 -25.46
C TRP A 85 -14.10 9.67 -26.00
N SER A 86 -14.38 9.49 -27.30
CA SER A 86 -15.63 9.91 -27.96
C SER A 86 -15.93 9.01 -29.17
N GLN A 87 -16.38 7.79 -28.90
CA GLN A 87 -16.62 6.76 -29.93
C GLN A 87 -18.02 6.87 -30.54
N ALA A 88 -18.14 6.47 -31.82
CA ALA A 88 -19.43 6.05 -32.38
C ALA A 88 -20.02 4.89 -31.56
N SER A 89 -21.34 4.85 -31.42
CA SER A 89 -21.99 3.71 -30.77
C SER A 89 -21.69 2.38 -31.50
N PRO A 90 -21.59 1.24 -30.79
CA PRO A 90 -21.39 -0.07 -31.42
C PRO A 90 -22.40 -0.38 -32.53
N GLY A 91 -23.67 -0.01 -32.35
CA GLY A 91 -24.71 -0.23 -33.37
C GLY A 91 -24.43 0.52 -34.67
N VAL A 92 -23.93 1.76 -34.59
CA VAL A 92 -23.53 2.53 -35.78
C VAL A 92 -22.36 1.88 -36.50
N LEU A 93 -21.35 1.39 -35.77
CA LEU A 93 -20.20 0.71 -36.36
C LEU A 93 -20.57 -0.62 -37.03
N LEU A 94 -21.45 -1.40 -36.40
CA LEU A 94 -21.97 -2.63 -36.98
C LEU A 94 -22.78 -2.37 -38.24
N HIS A 95 -23.59 -1.30 -38.24
CA HIS A 95 -24.35 -0.88 -39.42
C HIS A 95 -23.44 -0.52 -40.59
N VAL A 96 -22.47 0.39 -40.40
CA VAL A 96 -21.61 0.84 -41.51
C VAL A 96 -20.62 -0.23 -42.00
N LEU A 97 -20.35 -1.25 -41.18
CA LEU A 97 -19.51 -2.40 -41.55
C LEU A 97 -20.35 -3.58 -42.08
N GLY A 98 -21.68 -3.54 -41.97
CA GLY A 98 -22.56 -4.68 -42.23
C GLY A 98 -22.53 -5.20 -43.67
N ASP A 99 -22.26 -4.33 -44.64
CA ASP A 99 -22.21 -4.68 -46.07
C ASP A 99 -20.85 -5.24 -46.52
N ARG A 100 -19.89 -5.42 -45.60
CA ARG A 100 -18.54 -5.93 -45.93
C ARG A 100 -18.54 -7.45 -46.08
N GLU A 101 -17.63 -7.97 -46.90
CA GLU A 101 -17.42 -9.41 -47.07
C GLU A 101 -17.07 -10.11 -45.75
N SER A 102 -17.56 -11.35 -45.56
CA SER A 102 -17.42 -12.12 -44.32
C SER A 102 -15.96 -12.33 -43.91
N ASP A 103 -15.08 -12.65 -44.86
CA ASP A 103 -13.66 -12.92 -44.60
C ASP A 103 -12.91 -11.66 -44.16
N TRP A 104 -13.30 -10.49 -44.70
CA TRP A 104 -12.78 -9.20 -44.29
C TRP A 104 -13.21 -8.85 -42.87
N LEU A 105 -14.49 -9.07 -42.54
CA LEU A 105 -15.02 -8.86 -41.19
C LEU A 105 -14.36 -9.80 -40.18
N ALA A 106 -14.06 -11.04 -40.56
CA ALA A 106 -13.35 -12.00 -39.73
C ALA A 106 -11.93 -11.50 -39.36
N ASP A 107 -11.16 -11.01 -40.33
CA ASP A 107 -9.81 -10.46 -40.08
C ASP A 107 -9.86 -9.21 -39.19
N VAL A 108 -10.82 -8.29 -39.41
CA VAL A 108 -11.04 -7.14 -38.51
C VAL A 108 -11.36 -7.59 -37.09
N THR A 109 -12.25 -8.57 -36.95
CA THR A 109 -12.67 -9.11 -35.66
C THR A 109 -11.50 -9.71 -34.89
N GLN A 110 -10.70 -10.55 -35.54
CA GLN A 110 -9.52 -11.18 -34.93
C GLN A 110 -8.51 -10.13 -34.46
N ARG A 111 -8.26 -9.10 -35.27
CA ARG A 111 -7.32 -8.01 -34.92
C ARG A 111 -7.82 -7.13 -33.78
N LEU A 112 -9.13 -6.87 -33.72
CA LEU A 112 -9.73 -6.11 -32.62
C LEU A 112 -9.74 -6.93 -31.33
N ALA A 113 -10.07 -8.22 -31.40
CA ALA A 113 -10.05 -9.11 -30.25
C ALA A 113 -8.64 -9.33 -29.69
N ALA A 114 -7.59 -9.30 -30.54
CA ALA A 114 -6.19 -9.39 -30.11
C ALA A 114 -5.66 -8.12 -29.42
N ARG A 115 -6.43 -7.04 -29.31
CA ARG A 115 -6.02 -5.83 -28.60
C ARG A 115 -6.06 -6.03 -27.08
N PRO A 116 -5.16 -5.36 -26.34
CA PRO A 116 -5.17 -5.43 -24.88
C PRO A 116 -6.47 -4.86 -24.31
N VAL A 117 -6.85 -5.31 -23.11
CA VAL A 117 -8.06 -4.84 -22.41
C VAL A 117 -8.12 -3.31 -22.29
N ALA A 118 -6.96 -2.67 -22.08
CA ALA A 118 -6.81 -1.23 -21.97
C ALA A 118 -7.29 -0.44 -23.22
N SER A 119 -7.43 -1.11 -24.38
CA SER A 119 -8.01 -0.49 -25.59
C SER A 119 -9.50 -0.13 -25.43
N GLY A 120 -10.20 -0.67 -24.43
CA GLY A 120 -11.55 -0.25 -24.07
C GLY A 120 -12.61 -0.53 -25.14
N LEU A 121 -12.39 -1.56 -25.97
CA LEU A 121 -13.33 -1.93 -27.03
C LEU A 121 -14.64 -2.48 -26.43
N PRO A 122 -15.82 -1.99 -26.85
CA PRO A 122 -17.09 -2.51 -26.38
C PRO A 122 -17.32 -3.96 -26.79
N PHE A 123 -17.71 -4.83 -25.85
CA PHE A 123 -18.02 -6.24 -26.15
C PHE A 123 -19.11 -6.38 -27.22
N VAL A 124 -20.14 -5.54 -27.17
CA VAL A 124 -21.26 -5.54 -28.15
C VAL A 124 -20.76 -5.39 -29.59
N LEU A 125 -19.71 -4.59 -29.81
CA LEU A 125 -19.08 -4.43 -31.12
C LEU A 125 -18.38 -5.72 -31.55
N LEU A 126 -17.53 -6.28 -30.67
CA LEU A 126 -16.80 -7.53 -30.95
C LEU A 126 -17.76 -8.69 -31.23
N SER A 127 -18.75 -8.91 -30.37
CA SER A 127 -19.75 -9.98 -30.54
C SER A 127 -20.63 -9.77 -31.77
N GLY A 128 -20.93 -8.52 -32.14
CA GLY A 128 -21.67 -8.20 -33.35
C GLY A 128 -20.87 -8.50 -34.62
N LEU A 129 -19.57 -8.19 -34.63
CA LEU A 129 -18.68 -8.51 -35.75
C LEU A 129 -18.44 -10.02 -35.88
N VAL A 130 -18.36 -10.77 -34.78
CA VAL A 130 -18.34 -12.25 -34.81
C VAL A 130 -19.59 -12.78 -35.49
N ARG A 131 -20.78 -12.27 -35.13
CA ARG A 131 -22.06 -12.68 -35.75
C ARG A 131 -22.16 -12.33 -37.24
N LEU A 132 -21.71 -11.13 -37.64
CA LEU A 132 -21.72 -10.70 -39.04
C LEU A 132 -20.70 -11.44 -39.91
N SER A 133 -19.54 -11.78 -39.35
CA SER A 133 -18.48 -12.51 -40.07
C SER A 133 -18.70 -14.02 -40.13
N GLY A 134 -19.43 -14.60 -39.18
CA GLY A 134 -19.51 -16.06 -38.99
C GLY A 134 -18.19 -16.68 -38.53
N SER A 135 -17.25 -15.88 -38.02
CA SER A 135 -15.93 -16.36 -37.57
C SER A 135 -15.99 -17.09 -36.22
N ALA A 136 -14.95 -17.87 -35.92
CA ALA A 136 -14.84 -18.54 -34.63
C ALA A 136 -14.69 -17.53 -33.48
N THR A 137 -15.45 -17.70 -32.41
CA THR A 137 -15.46 -16.81 -31.25
C THR A 137 -14.06 -16.65 -30.63
N PRO A 138 -13.50 -15.43 -30.53
CA PRO A 138 -12.18 -15.21 -29.93
C PRO A 138 -12.11 -15.59 -28.44
N THR A 139 -10.98 -16.12 -27.99
CA THR A 139 -10.73 -16.49 -26.57
C THR A 139 -9.69 -15.58 -25.91
N THR A 140 -9.50 -14.36 -26.44
CA THR A 140 -8.56 -13.38 -25.88
C THR A 140 -9.11 -12.74 -24.60
N ASP A 141 -8.21 -12.26 -23.72
CA ASP A 141 -8.58 -11.68 -22.42
C ASP A 141 -9.64 -10.58 -22.52
N ALA A 142 -9.52 -9.70 -23.52
CA ALA A 142 -10.49 -8.63 -23.77
C ALA A 142 -11.88 -9.15 -24.14
N TYR A 143 -11.94 -10.23 -24.92
CA TYR A 143 -13.19 -10.86 -25.33
C TYR A 143 -13.84 -11.63 -24.18
N VAL A 144 -13.05 -12.45 -23.47
CA VAL A 144 -13.51 -13.22 -22.30
C VAL A 144 -14.04 -12.28 -21.22
N ARG A 145 -13.31 -11.23 -20.87
CA ARG A 145 -13.78 -10.21 -19.92
C ARG A 145 -15.11 -9.63 -20.37
N GLY A 146 -15.18 -9.13 -21.60
CA GLY A 146 -16.38 -8.54 -22.19
C GLY A 146 -17.60 -9.47 -22.13
N TRP A 147 -17.40 -10.76 -22.41
CA TRP A 147 -18.44 -11.78 -22.34
C TRP A 147 -18.98 -11.94 -20.91
N PHE A 148 -18.10 -12.03 -19.90
CA PHE A 148 -18.52 -12.05 -18.49
C PHE A 148 -19.26 -10.77 -18.08
N GLU A 149 -18.88 -9.59 -18.59
CA GLU A 149 -19.62 -8.35 -18.31
C GLU A 149 -21.03 -8.41 -18.90
N ASN A 150 -21.17 -8.93 -20.12
CA ASN A 150 -22.43 -9.03 -20.83
C ASN A 150 -23.39 -10.06 -20.21
N ILE A 151 -22.89 -11.25 -19.87
CA ILE A 151 -23.68 -12.28 -19.18
C ILE A 151 -23.97 -11.87 -17.73
N GLY A 152 -23.13 -11.03 -17.12
CA GLY A 152 -23.35 -10.54 -15.75
C GLY A 152 -24.30 -9.34 -15.67
N ALA A 153 -24.42 -8.53 -16.73
CA ALA A 153 -25.19 -7.30 -16.73
C ALA A 153 -26.69 -7.59 -16.51
N ALA A 154 -27.28 -7.03 -15.45
CA ALA A 154 -28.71 -7.11 -15.19
C ALA A 154 -29.46 -6.11 -16.08
N TRP A 155 -29.63 -6.42 -17.37
CA TRP A 155 -30.65 -5.73 -18.17
C TRP A 155 -32.02 -6.25 -17.74
N GLN A 156 -32.95 -5.33 -17.45
CA GLN A 156 -34.28 -5.68 -16.96
C GLN A 156 -35.00 -6.57 -17.98
N GLY A 157 -35.16 -7.86 -17.66
CA GLY A 157 -36.05 -8.78 -18.37
C GLY A 157 -35.49 -10.14 -18.81
N THR A 158 -34.17 -10.39 -18.76
CA THR A 158 -33.56 -11.63 -19.31
C THR A 158 -32.95 -12.55 -18.24
N GLY A 159 -33.79 -13.11 -17.38
CA GLY A 159 -33.49 -14.35 -16.64
C GLY A 159 -32.31 -14.32 -15.65
N SER A 160 -32.07 -15.48 -15.01
CA SER A 160 -30.90 -15.67 -14.13
C SER A 160 -29.59 -15.82 -14.91
N VAL A 161 -28.43 -15.63 -14.28
CA VAL A 161 -27.11 -15.87 -14.92
C VAL A 161 -27.01 -17.30 -15.46
N ALA A 162 -27.54 -18.28 -14.72
CA ALA A 162 -27.59 -19.67 -15.15
C ALA A 162 -28.42 -19.86 -16.43
N GLU A 163 -29.58 -19.21 -16.55
CA GLU A 163 -30.40 -19.26 -17.78
C GLU A 163 -29.67 -18.72 -18.99
N ARG A 164 -28.92 -17.61 -18.82
CA ARG A 164 -28.13 -17.03 -19.91
C ARG A 164 -26.97 -17.91 -20.32
N LEU A 165 -26.30 -18.55 -19.37
CA LEU A 165 -25.25 -19.55 -19.65
C LEU A 165 -25.81 -20.77 -20.42
N ARG A 166 -27.05 -21.20 -20.16
CA ARG A 166 -27.67 -22.28 -20.94
C ARG A 166 -27.97 -21.89 -22.39
N GLN A 167 -28.33 -20.64 -22.61
CA GLN A 167 -28.72 -20.13 -23.92
C GLN A 167 -27.53 -19.75 -24.79
N ASP A 168 -26.37 -19.47 -24.19
CA ASP A 168 -25.17 -19.05 -24.91
C ASP A 168 -24.35 -20.27 -25.39
N PRO A 169 -24.16 -20.46 -26.71
CA PRO A 169 -23.45 -21.60 -27.27
C PRO A 169 -21.93 -21.57 -27.00
N ASP A 170 -21.36 -20.41 -26.66
CA ASP A 170 -19.93 -20.24 -26.39
C ASP A 170 -19.56 -20.46 -24.92
N THR A 171 -20.52 -20.79 -24.06
CA THR A 171 -20.32 -20.94 -22.61
C THR A 171 -19.12 -21.84 -22.25
N ALA A 172 -19.05 -23.05 -22.80
CA ALA A 172 -17.94 -23.96 -22.52
C ALA A 172 -16.59 -23.38 -22.95
N ARG A 173 -16.55 -22.75 -24.14
CA ARG A 173 -15.35 -22.14 -24.71
C ARG A 173 -14.86 -20.95 -23.88
N MET A 174 -15.77 -20.08 -23.43
CA MET A 174 -15.43 -18.89 -22.64
C MET A 174 -14.99 -19.25 -21.21
N VAL A 175 -15.60 -20.27 -20.61
CA VAL A 175 -15.21 -20.77 -19.28
C VAL A 175 -13.82 -21.42 -19.34
N THR A 176 -13.51 -22.23 -20.35
CA THR A 176 -12.16 -22.78 -20.53
C THR A 176 -11.12 -21.66 -20.68
N ALA A 177 -11.38 -20.67 -21.54
CA ALA A 177 -10.48 -19.53 -21.74
C ALA A 177 -10.26 -18.72 -20.43
N PHE A 178 -11.28 -18.63 -19.57
CA PHE A 178 -11.15 -18.01 -18.25
C PHE A 178 -10.20 -18.77 -17.32
N PHE A 179 -10.18 -20.10 -17.36
CA PHE A 179 -9.22 -20.89 -16.57
C PHE A 179 -7.78 -20.79 -17.12
N GLU A 180 -7.62 -20.59 -18.43
CA GLU A 180 -6.32 -20.47 -19.09
C GLU A 180 -5.68 -19.09 -18.88
N SER A 181 -6.47 -18.02 -18.76
CA SER A 181 -6.00 -16.63 -18.65
C SER A 181 -5.84 -16.12 -17.21
N PRO A 182 -4.61 -15.81 -16.76
CA PRO A 182 -4.40 -15.18 -15.45
C PRO A 182 -4.95 -13.76 -15.37
N GLN A 183 -4.88 -12.97 -16.46
CA GLN A 183 -5.29 -11.57 -16.47
C GLN A 183 -6.82 -11.42 -16.42
N ALA A 184 -7.55 -12.25 -17.17
CA ALA A 184 -9.01 -12.22 -17.17
C ALA A 184 -9.59 -12.54 -15.78
N ALA A 185 -8.98 -13.47 -15.05
CA ALA A 185 -9.44 -13.87 -13.72
C ALA A 185 -9.40 -12.70 -12.71
N GLY A 186 -8.28 -11.98 -12.62
CA GLY A 186 -8.12 -10.87 -11.68
C GLY A 186 -9.03 -9.68 -11.97
N GLU A 187 -9.26 -9.38 -13.25
CA GLU A 187 -10.11 -8.25 -13.67
C GLU A 187 -11.61 -8.52 -13.46
N ILE A 188 -12.03 -9.79 -13.41
CA ILE A 188 -13.44 -10.20 -13.26
C ILE A 188 -13.78 -10.61 -11.83
N ALA A 189 -12.78 -10.87 -10.96
CA ALA A 189 -12.97 -11.38 -9.60
C ALA A 189 -14.00 -10.61 -8.77
N TRP A 190 -14.08 -9.27 -8.90
CA TRP A 190 -15.05 -8.43 -8.17
C TRP A 190 -16.52 -8.70 -8.53
N ARG A 191 -16.80 -9.31 -9.70
CA ARG A 191 -18.16 -9.66 -10.14
C ARG A 191 -18.68 -10.95 -9.52
N PHE A 192 -17.79 -11.78 -8.98
CA PHE A 192 -18.18 -13.00 -8.31
C PHE A 192 -18.63 -12.69 -6.86
N GLY A 193 -19.84 -12.15 -6.73
CA GLY A 193 -20.47 -11.88 -5.43
C GLY A 193 -21.11 -13.13 -4.80
N ASP A 194 -21.54 -13.01 -3.54
CA ASP A 194 -22.30 -14.05 -2.83
C ASP A 194 -23.81 -13.95 -3.11
N GLY A 195 -24.50 -15.08 -3.12
CA GLY A 195 -25.96 -15.17 -3.25
C GLY A 195 -26.47 -16.25 -4.21
N PRO A 196 -27.77 -16.57 -4.21
CA PRO A 196 -28.35 -17.63 -5.04
C PRO A 196 -28.24 -17.34 -6.55
N GLY A 197 -28.20 -16.06 -6.95
CA GLY A 197 -27.96 -15.62 -8.34
C GLY A 197 -26.49 -15.36 -8.70
N SER A 198 -25.54 -15.77 -7.85
CA SER A 198 -24.11 -15.53 -8.08
C SER A 198 -23.55 -16.34 -9.25
N TRP A 199 -22.45 -15.84 -9.82
CA TRP A 199 -21.66 -16.55 -10.81
C TRP A 199 -21.18 -17.93 -10.34
N TYR A 200 -20.82 -18.08 -9.06
CA TYR A 200 -20.41 -19.37 -8.50
C TYR A 200 -21.52 -20.42 -8.59
N ASN A 201 -22.72 -20.07 -8.15
CA ASN A 201 -23.86 -20.98 -8.18
C ASN A 201 -24.35 -21.24 -9.60
N ALA A 202 -24.28 -20.23 -10.48
CA ALA A 202 -24.64 -20.38 -11.88
C ALA A 202 -23.73 -21.39 -12.59
N LEU A 203 -22.40 -21.23 -12.47
CA LEU A 203 -21.43 -22.17 -13.05
C LEU A 203 -21.57 -23.59 -12.48
N ALA A 204 -21.75 -23.72 -11.16
CA ALA A 204 -21.99 -25.02 -10.54
C ALA A 204 -23.30 -25.68 -11.01
N THR A 205 -24.34 -24.88 -11.24
CA THR A 205 -25.63 -25.37 -11.72
C THR A 205 -25.54 -25.88 -13.16
N VAL A 206 -24.97 -25.10 -14.07
CA VAL A 206 -24.82 -25.54 -15.47
C VAL A 206 -23.82 -26.70 -15.62
N THR A 207 -22.85 -26.84 -14.71
CA THR A 207 -21.98 -28.02 -14.64
C THR A 207 -22.76 -29.26 -14.20
N ARG A 208 -23.65 -29.14 -13.20
CA ARG A 208 -24.50 -30.25 -12.75
C ARG A 208 -25.51 -30.69 -13.81
N GLU A 209 -26.00 -29.74 -14.59
CA GLU A 209 -26.92 -29.97 -15.71
C GLU A 209 -26.23 -30.54 -16.96
N GLY A 210 -24.90 -30.63 -16.98
CA GLY A 210 -24.11 -31.22 -18.08
C GLY A 210 -23.77 -30.26 -19.22
N VAL A 211 -24.03 -28.96 -19.08
CA VAL A 211 -23.61 -27.93 -20.06
C VAL A 211 -22.08 -27.74 -20.03
N LEU A 212 -21.48 -27.88 -18.84
CA LEU A 212 -20.03 -27.91 -18.64
C LEU A 212 -19.63 -29.30 -18.13
N ASP A 213 -18.51 -29.83 -18.62
CA ASP A 213 -17.98 -31.11 -18.14
C ASP A 213 -17.49 -30.99 -16.69
N ARG A 214 -17.98 -31.87 -15.82
CA ARG A 214 -17.68 -31.82 -14.38
C ARG A 214 -16.20 -32.08 -14.08
N LYS A 215 -15.59 -33.08 -14.73
CA LYS A 215 -14.19 -33.44 -14.47
C LYS A 215 -13.28 -32.29 -14.90
N VAL A 216 -13.51 -31.70 -16.08
CA VAL A 216 -12.79 -30.53 -16.59
C VAL A 216 -12.91 -29.35 -15.63
N MET A 217 -14.11 -29.05 -15.12
CA MET A 217 -14.32 -27.93 -14.19
C MET A 217 -13.56 -28.10 -12.87
N VAL A 218 -13.59 -29.30 -12.29
CA VAL A 218 -12.86 -29.60 -11.05
C VAL A 218 -11.35 -29.55 -11.28
N ASP A 219 -10.85 -30.19 -12.34
CA ASP A 219 -9.43 -30.21 -12.69
C ASP A 219 -8.89 -28.82 -12.98
N ALA A 220 -9.65 -27.99 -13.71
CA ALA A 220 -9.25 -26.63 -14.00
C ALA A 220 -9.20 -25.75 -12.72
N CYS A 221 -10.13 -25.93 -11.78
CA CYS A 221 -10.08 -25.25 -10.49
C CYS A 221 -8.83 -25.65 -9.69
N VAL A 222 -8.55 -26.95 -9.57
CA VAL A 222 -7.40 -27.47 -8.82
C VAL A 222 -6.08 -27.04 -9.47
N ALA A 223 -5.95 -27.19 -10.78
CA ALA A 223 -4.77 -26.76 -11.54
C ALA A 223 -4.51 -25.25 -11.38
N ARG A 224 -5.57 -24.43 -11.36
CA ARG A 224 -5.44 -22.99 -11.19
C ARG A 224 -5.05 -22.58 -9.77
N LEU A 225 -5.51 -23.33 -8.76
CA LEU A 225 -5.09 -23.17 -7.37
C LEU A 225 -3.62 -23.59 -7.16
N LEU A 226 -3.20 -24.70 -7.76
CA LEU A 226 -1.82 -25.19 -7.72
C LEU A 226 -0.84 -24.21 -8.40
N ARG A 227 -1.26 -23.58 -9.50
CA ARG A 227 -0.47 -22.54 -10.19
C ARG A 227 -0.23 -21.30 -9.33
N GLY A 228 -1.03 -21.07 -8.28
CA GLY A 228 -0.93 -19.90 -7.41
C GLY A 228 -1.37 -18.59 -8.09
N GLY A 229 -0.84 -17.45 -7.64
CA GLY A 229 -1.20 -16.11 -8.13
C GLY A 229 -1.84 -15.23 -7.05
N PRO A 230 -2.40 -14.06 -7.43
CA PRO A 230 -2.99 -13.10 -6.50
C PRO A 230 -4.06 -13.75 -5.60
N VAL A 231 -4.13 -13.32 -4.34
CA VAL A 231 -5.09 -13.85 -3.34
C VAL A 231 -6.56 -13.71 -3.80
N ALA A 232 -6.86 -12.65 -4.56
CA ALA A 232 -8.20 -12.43 -5.12
C ALA A 232 -8.59 -13.55 -6.09
N ASP A 233 -7.70 -13.93 -7.01
CA ASP A 233 -7.90 -14.99 -7.98
C ASP A 233 -8.08 -16.35 -7.29
N GLN A 234 -7.18 -16.68 -6.36
CA GLN A 234 -7.26 -17.95 -5.62
C GLN A 234 -8.57 -18.10 -4.86
N ARG A 235 -9.12 -17.00 -4.32
CA ARG A 235 -10.43 -17.00 -3.66
C ARG A 235 -11.56 -17.34 -4.64
N VAL A 236 -11.51 -16.86 -5.87
CA VAL A 236 -12.52 -17.17 -6.89
C VAL A 236 -12.53 -18.66 -7.19
N PHE A 237 -11.38 -19.25 -7.48
CA PHE A 237 -11.30 -20.68 -7.83
C PHE A 237 -11.61 -21.60 -6.66
N LEU A 238 -11.18 -21.26 -5.43
CA LEU A 238 -11.54 -22.03 -4.23
C LEU A 238 -13.05 -22.01 -3.98
N ARG A 239 -13.68 -20.84 -4.15
CA ARG A 239 -15.13 -20.71 -3.94
C ARG A 239 -15.92 -21.46 -5.00
N LEU A 240 -15.49 -21.40 -6.26
CA LEU A 240 -16.10 -22.17 -7.35
C LEU A 240 -15.97 -23.68 -7.09
N LEU A 241 -14.78 -24.16 -6.73
CA LEU A 241 -14.54 -25.55 -6.36
C LEU A 241 -15.44 -26.01 -5.20
N THR A 242 -15.58 -25.18 -4.17
CA THR A 242 -16.48 -25.46 -3.04
C THR A 242 -17.95 -25.57 -3.49
N CYS A 243 -18.39 -24.74 -4.44
CA CYS A 243 -19.75 -24.80 -5.01
C CYS A 243 -19.97 -26.02 -5.92
N LEU A 244 -18.91 -26.54 -6.57
CA LEU A 244 -18.98 -27.78 -7.35
C LEU A 244 -19.15 -29.02 -6.47
N ALA A 245 -18.78 -28.91 -5.18
CA ALA A 245 -18.85 -29.96 -4.17
C ALA A 245 -18.24 -31.28 -4.67
N PRO A 246 -16.90 -31.39 -4.74
CA PRO A 246 -16.22 -32.62 -5.15
C PRO A 246 -16.72 -33.85 -4.38
N THR A 247 -16.88 -34.97 -5.06
CA THR A 247 -17.26 -36.24 -4.43
C THR A 247 -16.07 -36.86 -3.72
N ARG A 248 -16.32 -37.86 -2.87
CA ARG A 248 -15.23 -38.59 -2.18
C ARG A 248 -14.23 -39.23 -3.15
N ASP A 249 -14.69 -39.77 -4.27
CA ASP A 249 -13.81 -40.37 -5.26
C ASP A 249 -12.98 -39.31 -6.01
N GLU A 250 -13.57 -38.14 -6.30
CA GLU A 250 -12.87 -37.00 -6.88
C GLU A 250 -11.81 -36.43 -5.92
N GLU A 251 -12.11 -36.40 -4.62
CA GLU A 251 -11.16 -36.02 -3.57
C GLU A 251 -10.00 -37.02 -3.48
N ARG A 252 -10.29 -38.33 -3.47
CA ARG A 252 -9.28 -39.41 -3.39
C ARG A 252 -8.33 -39.40 -4.58
N GLU A 253 -8.86 -39.26 -5.80
CA GLU A 253 -8.07 -39.19 -7.05
C GLU A 253 -6.99 -38.09 -6.99
N ARG A 254 -7.24 -37.00 -6.23
CA ARG A 254 -6.39 -35.80 -6.17
C ARG A 254 -5.62 -35.66 -4.85
N THR A 255 -5.37 -36.76 -4.15
CA THR A 255 -4.64 -36.76 -2.86
C THR A 255 -3.30 -36.03 -2.91
N ALA A 256 -2.52 -36.22 -3.99
CA ALA A 256 -1.25 -35.54 -4.18
C ALA A 256 -1.42 -34.03 -4.36
N ASP A 257 -2.40 -33.60 -5.17
CA ASP A 257 -2.71 -32.18 -5.38
C ASP A 257 -3.16 -31.49 -4.09
N TRP A 258 -4.00 -32.15 -3.29
CA TRP A 258 -4.39 -31.62 -1.98
C TRP A 258 -3.19 -31.49 -1.04
N THR A 259 -2.23 -32.40 -1.11
CA THR A 259 -1.03 -32.36 -0.26
C THR A 259 -0.18 -31.16 -0.63
N ALA A 260 0.08 -30.94 -1.92
CA ALA A 260 0.77 -29.75 -2.42
C ALA A 260 0.05 -28.45 -2.01
N LEU A 261 -1.28 -28.40 -2.18
CA LEU A 261 -2.08 -27.24 -1.79
C LEU A 261 -2.07 -26.98 -0.27
N ALA A 262 -2.09 -28.01 0.55
CA ALA A 262 -2.01 -27.87 2.01
C ALA A 262 -0.65 -27.31 2.45
N CYS A 263 0.43 -27.68 1.77
CA CYS A 263 1.79 -27.24 2.10
C CYS A 263 2.10 -25.83 1.59
N GLU A 264 1.73 -25.50 0.34
CA GLU A 264 2.27 -24.33 -0.36
C GLU A 264 1.24 -23.22 -0.66
N ALA A 265 -0.06 -23.53 -0.69
CA ALA A 265 -1.07 -22.55 -1.12
C ALA A 265 -1.34 -21.47 -0.06
N THR A 266 -2.14 -20.46 -0.42
CA THR A 266 -2.58 -19.43 0.54
C THR A 266 -3.41 -20.03 1.67
N SER A 267 -3.42 -19.38 2.84
CA SER A 267 -4.05 -19.88 4.08
C SER A 267 -5.46 -20.47 3.91
N ALA A 268 -6.32 -19.83 3.09
CA ALA A 268 -7.68 -20.32 2.86
C ALA A 268 -7.73 -21.61 2.03
N VAL A 269 -6.88 -21.70 1.00
CA VAL A 269 -6.78 -22.87 0.12
C VAL A 269 -6.12 -24.02 0.88
N ALA A 270 -5.04 -23.74 1.59
CA ALA A 270 -4.37 -24.73 2.44
C ALA A 270 -5.30 -25.29 3.52
N GLY A 271 -6.12 -24.44 4.15
CA GLY A 271 -7.12 -24.87 5.12
C GLY A 271 -8.23 -25.76 4.54
N HIS A 272 -8.66 -25.52 3.30
CA HIS A 272 -9.61 -26.39 2.62
C HIS A 272 -8.97 -27.74 2.27
N ALA A 273 -7.79 -27.74 1.66
CA ALA A 273 -7.07 -28.95 1.29
C ALA A 273 -6.73 -29.83 2.52
N GLN A 274 -6.30 -29.21 3.63
CA GLN A 274 -6.10 -29.90 4.90
C GLN A 274 -7.40 -30.55 5.41
N SER A 275 -8.55 -29.89 5.27
CA SER A 275 -9.85 -30.44 5.70
C SER A 275 -10.25 -31.67 4.88
N VAL A 276 -10.00 -31.66 3.58
CA VAL A 276 -10.23 -32.81 2.69
C VAL A 276 -9.33 -33.98 3.09
N LEU A 277 -8.02 -33.75 3.19
CA LEU A 277 -7.04 -34.77 3.60
C LEU A 277 -7.27 -35.30 5.01
N ALA A 278 -7.66 -34.43 5.95
CA ALA A 278 -8.00 -34.86 7.31
C ALA A 278 -9.20 -35.82 7.32
N SER A 279 -10.17 -35.61 6.43
CA SER A 279 -11.30 -36.52 6.29
C SER A 279 -10.86 -37.87 5.73
N LEU A 280 -10.07 -37.86 4.65
CA LEU A 280 -9.51 -39.08 4.04
C LEU A 280 -8.65 -39.88 5.04
N ALA A 281 -7.81 -39.21 5.84
CA ALA A 281 -7.02 -39.86 6.89
C ALA A 281 -7.91 -40.54 7.96
N LEU A 282 -9.01 -39.90 8.37
CA LEU A 282 -9.90 -40.46 9.38
C LEU A 282 -10.75 -41.62 8.86
N ASP A 283 -11.04 -41.64 7.56
CA ASP A 283 -11.71 -42.72 6.85
C ASP A 283 -10.76 -43.92 6.59
N GLY A 284 -9.45 -43.75 6.80
CA GLY A 284 -8.44 -44.79 6.63
C GLY A 284 -7.87 -44.88 5.21
N GLU A 285 -8.12 -43.86 4.39
CA GLU A 285 -7.73 -43.79 2.97
C GLU A 285 -6.31 -43.23 2.78
N LEU A 286 -5.66 -42.73 3.84
CA LEU A 286 -4.26 -42.28 3.83
C LEU A 286 -3.39 -43.17 4.70
N THR A 287 -2.21 -43.52 4.19
CA THR A 287 -1.18 -44.25 4.95
C THR A 287 -0.51 -43.36 5.97
N SER A 288 0.09 -43.95 7.03
CA SER A 288 0.88 -43.22 8.02
C SER A 288 2.06 -42.44 7.40
N GLY A 289 2.65 -42.95 6.31
CA GLY A 289 3.69 -42.25 5.54
C GLY A 289 3.17 -40.99 4.84
N GLN A 290 2.05 -41.09 4.10
CA GLN A 290 1.41 -39.93 3.45
C GLN A 290 0.96 -38.87 4.46
N LEU A 291 0.47 -39.30 5.63
CA LEU A 291 0.11 -38.39 6.71
C LEU A 291 1.34 -37.71 7.33
N ALA A 292 2.49 -38.39 7.43
CA ALA A 292 3.74 -37.78 7.86
C ALA A 292 4.27 -36.75 6.84
N GLU A 293 4.23 -37.09 5.55
CA GLU A 293 4.61 -36.18 4.46
C GLU A 293 3.76 -34.90 4.47
N LEU A 294 2.43 -35.03 4.49
CA LEU A 294 1.51 -33.90 4.66
C LEU A 294 1.84 -33.07 5.91
N SER A 295 2.06 -33.76 7.04
CA SER A 295 2.33 -33.09 8.30
C SER A 295 3.63 -32.30 8.26
N SER A 296 4.63 -32.78 7.53
CA SER A 296 5.90 -32.07 7.44
C SER A 296 5.72 -30.68 6.86
N GLY A 297 5.10 -30.55 5.69
CA GLY A 297 4.85 -29.25 5.08
C GLY A 297 3.84 -28.39 5.87
N VAL A 298 2.77 -28.97 6.41
CA VAL A 298 1.74 -28.20 7.15
C VAL A 298 2.25 -27.66 8.49
N LEU A 299 3.15 -28.37 9.18
CA LEU A 299 3.68 -27.93 10.49
C LEU A 299 4.73 -26.82 10.37
N PHE A 300 5.40 -26.66 9.22
CA PHE A 300 6.27 -25.50 8.93
C PHE A 300 5.50 -24.21 8.67
N ARG A 301 4.19 -24.28 8.47
CA ARG A 301 3.37 -23.10 8.19
C ARG A 301 3.20 -22.22 9.44
N THR A 302 3.09 -20.91 9.23
CA THR A 302 2.93 -19.94 10.33
C THR A 302 1.49 -19.83 10.85
N GLU A 303 0.50 -20.39 10.13
CA GLU A 303 -0.90 -20.27 10.53
C GLU A 303 -1.30 -21.22 11.67
N LYS A 304 -1.35 -20.67 12.89
CA LYS A 304 -1.68 -21.39 14.14
C LYS A 304 -2.90 -22.33 14.07
N LYS A 305 -3.92 -21.98 13.27
CA LYS A 305 -5.14 -22.81 13.12
C LYS A 305 -4.86 -24.10 12.35
N LEU A 306 -4.07 -24.03 11.28
CA LEU A 306 -3.73 -25.18 10.44
C LEU A 306 -2.82 -26.15 11.20
N VAL A 307 -1.75 -25.62 11.80
CA VAL A 307 -0.82 -26.39 12.63
C VAL A 307 -1.55 -27.08 13.78
N ARG A 308 -2.43 -26.35 14.48
CA ARG A 308 -3.26 -26.92 15.54
C ARG A 308 -4.17 -28.05 15.03
N ALA A 309 -4.83 -27.86 13.90
CA ALA A 309 -5.68 -28.87 13.31
C ALA A 309 -4.87 -30.13 12.92
N GLN A 310 -3.65 -29.94 12.42
CA GLN A 310 -2.73 -31.02 12.07
C GLN A 310 -2.30 -31.83 13.30
N LEU A 311 -1.90 -31.16 14.38
CA LEU A 311 -1.55 -31.84 15.64
C LEU A 311 -2.74 -32.63 16.22
N VAL A 312 -3.97 -32.12 16.05
CA VAL A 312 -5.19 -32.85 16.46
C VAL A 312 -5.42 -34.08 15.58
N LEU A 313 -5.21 -33.96 14.26
CA LEU A 313 -5.32 -35.07 13.32
C LEU A 313 -4.28 -36.16 13.63
N LEU A 314 -3.02 -35.80 13.80
CA LEU A 314 -1.92 -36.70 14.19
C LEU A 314 -2.23 -37.42 15.50
N GLY A 315 -2.74 -36.69 16.50
CA GLY A 315 -3.16 -37.31 17.75
C GLY A 315 -4.33 -38.27 17.61
N LYS A 316 -5.23 -38.09 16.64
CA LYS A 316 -6.30 -39.07 16.34
C LYS A 316 -5.72 -40.30 15.64
N ALA A 317 -4.81 -40.13 14.68
CA ALA A 317 -4.14 -41.22 13.97
C ALA A 317 -3.31 -42.09 14.92
N LEU A 318 -2.49 -41.49 15.78
CA LEU A 318 -1.68 -42.17 16.82
C LEU A 318 -2.51 -42.98 17.82
N ARG A 319 -3.79 -42.63 18.02
CA ARG A 319 -4.70 -43.42 18.89
C ARG A 319 -5.33 -44.60 18.16
N ARG A 320 -5.42 -44.55 16.84
CA ARG A 320 -6.11 -45.56 16.02
C ARG A 320 -5.18 -46.69 15.60
N ASP A 321 -3.92 -46.38 15.29
CA ASP A 321 -2.93 -47.33 14.80
C ASP A 321 -1.73 -47.44 15.77
N PRO A 322 -1.54 -48.59 16.44
CA PRO A 322 -0.42 -48.85 17.33
C PRO A 322 0.97 -48.83 16.66
N THR A 323 1.05 -48.98 15.33
CA THR A 323 2.31 -48.98 14.57
C THR A 323 2.71 -47.60 14.05
N ALA A 324 1.78 -46.64 14.07
CA ALA A 324 2.01 -45.27 13.62
C ALA A 324 3.03 -44.43 14.42
N PRO A 325 3.31 -44.66 15.73
CA PRO A 325 4.24 -43.82 16.49
C PRO A 325 5.65 -43.69 15.89
N GLU A 326 6.18 -44.74 15.26
CA GLU A 326 7.53 -44.72 14.66
C GLU A 326 7.64 -43.71 13.51
N VAL A 327 6.59 -43.56 12.72
CA VAL A 327 6.55 -42.68 11.54
C VAL A 327 6.01 -41.28 11.88
N LEU A 328 4.98 -41.20 12.73
CA LEU A 328 4.28 -39.93 12.99
C LEU A 328 4.92 -39.08 14.09
N LEU A 329 5.64 -39.66 15.07
CA LEU A 329 6.24 -38.85 16.14
C LEU A 329 7.35 -37.90 15.66
N PRO A 330 8.27 -38.30 14.76
CA PRO A 330 9.20 -37.36 14.16
C PRO A 330 8.48 -36.22 13.42
N ALA A 331 7.39 -36.52 12.71
CA ALA A 331 6.57 -35.48 12.07
C ALA A 331 5.95 -34.52 13.10
N VAL A 332 5.43 -35.01 14.23
CA VAL A 332 4.91 -34.16 15.32
C VAL A 332 6.00 -33.23 15.87
N ALA A 333 7.24 -33.71 16.02
CA ALA A 333 8.34 -32.93 16.56
C ALA A 333 8.81 -31.80 15.65
N GLN A 334 8.49 -31.81 14.35
CA GLN A 334 8.75 -30.66 13.48
C GLN A 334 8.02 -29.39 13.95
N ALA A 335 6.92 -29.53 14.70
CA ALA A 335 6.24 -28.40 15.33
C ALA A 335 7.02 -27.75 16.49
N PHE A 336 8.15 -28.32 16.92
CA PHE A 336 9.02 -27.74 17.95
C PHE A 336 9.64 -26.42 17.51
N GLY A 337 9.94 -26.25 16.22
CA GLY A 337 10.45 -24.99 15.65
C GLY A 337 9.39 -23.91 15.41
N HIS A 338 8.13 -24.15 15.75
CA HIS A 338 7.09 -23.13 15.54
C HIS A 338 7.22 -22.00 16.56
N GLU A 339 7.05 -20.74 16.12
CA GLU A 339 7.10 -19.52 16.96
C GLU A 339 6.09 -19.47 18.12
N ASP A 340 5.03 -20.29 18.11
CA ASP A 340 4.00 -20.26 19.17
C ASP A 340 4.28 -21.36 20.19
N THR A 341 4.70 -20.95 21.38
CA THR A 341 5.01 -21.86 22.49
C THR A 341 3.83 -22.77 22.87
N ASP A 342 2.57 -22.35 22.67
CA ASP A 342 1.41 -23.21 22.94
C ASP A 342 1.34 -24.40 21.95
N LEU A 343 1.82 -24.22 20.72
CA LEU A 343 1.87 -25.28 19.71
C LEU A 343 3.05 -26.21 19.99
N GLN A 344 4.21 -25.65 20.37
CA GLN A 344 5.36 -26.42 20.86
C GLN A 344 4.95 -27.31 22.06
N GLU A 345 4.27 -26.76 23.05
CA GLU A 345 3.84 -27.51 24.25
C GLU A 345 2.84 -28.62 23.88
N ARG A 346 1.92 -28.37 22.94
CA ARG A 346 0.97 -29.38 22.46
C ARG A 346 1.66 -30.52 21.74
N ALA A 347 2.64 -30.21 20.88
CA ALA A 347 3.45 -31.20 20.21
C ALA A 347 4.24 -32.03 21.25
N LEU A 348 4.89 -31.38 22.21
CA LEU A 348 5.67 -32.06 23.26
C LEU A 348 4.80 -32.99 24.12
N LYS A 349 3.59 -32.55 24.49
CA LYS A 349 2.62 -33.42 25.21
C LYS A 349 2.19 -34.62 24.40
N LEU A 350 2.09 -34.48 23.07
CA LEU A 350 1.72 -35.58 22.19
C LEU A 350 2.87 -36.58 22.09
N VAL A 351 4.11 -36.10 21.98
CA VAL A 351 5.33 -36.92 22.05
C VAL A 351 5.41 -37.64 23.39
N GLU A 352 5.33 -36.91 24.51
CA GLU A 352 5.37 -37.47 25.88
C GLU A 352 4.37 -38.61 26.09
N ARG A 353 3.15 -38.49 25.56
CA ARG A 353 2.11 -39.51 25.68
C ARG A 353 2.42 -40.80 24.93
N HIS A 354 3.04 -40.71 23.76
CA HIS A 354 3.25 -41.84 22.84
C HIS A 354 4.71 -42.33 22.78
N LEU A 355 5.63 -41.63 23.45
CA LEU A 355 7.05 -42.00 23.60
C LEU A 355 7.27 -43.42 24.15
N PRO A 356 6.44 -43.96 25.09
CA PRO A 356 6.60 -45.34 25.56
C PRO A 356 6.37 -46.41 24.49
N ALA A 357 5.70 -46.07 23.38
CA ALA A 357 5.43 -46.99 22.28
C ALA A 357 6.61 -47.11 21.29
N LEU A 358 7.63 -46.25 21.40
CA LEU A 358 8.85 -46.33 20.59
C LEU A 358 9.87 -47.31 21.18
N PRO A 359 10.64 -48.04 20.34
CA PRO A 359 11.75 -48.88 20.81
C PRO A 359 12.84 -48.04 21.49
N PRO A 360 13.48 -48.54 22.59
CA PRO A 360 14.45 -47.78 23.39
C PRO A 360 15.64 -47.23 22.58
N THR A 361 16.02 -47.92 21.52
CA THR A 361 17.06 -47.54 20.55
C THR A 361 16.44 -47.60 19.14
N GLY A 362 16.39 -46.47 18.45
CA GLY A 362 15.86 -46.36 17.09
C GLY A 362 15.90 -44.92 16.57
N GLY A 363 16.02 -44.75 15.25
CA GLY A 363 16.24 -43.45 14.61
C GLY A 363 15.17 -42.39 14.91
N ALA A 364 13.93 -42.80 15.24
CA ALA A 364 12.88 -41.88 15.65
C ALA A 364 13.20 -41.14 16.96
N ARG A 365 13.84 -41.78 17.95
CA ARG A 365 14.22 -41.13 19.22
C ARG A 365 15.37 -40.14 19.04
N GLU A 366 16.34 -40.46 18.18
CA GLU A 366 17.45 -39.57 17.83
C GLU A 366 16.93 -38.29 17.16
N GLN A 367 16.06 -38.43 16.15
CA GLN A 367 15.40 -37.30 15.50
C GLN A 367 14.58 -36.44 16.47
N LEU A 368 13.89 -37.05 17.44
CA LEU A 368 13.17 -36.30 18.49
C LEU A 368 14.12 -35.47 19.36
N SER A 369 15.33 -35.98 19.64
CA SER A 369 16.34 -35.27 20.43
C SER A 369 16.94 -34.08 19.66
N GLU A 370 17.26 -34.28 18.38
CA GLU A 370 17.75 -33.21 17.50
C GLU A 370 16.74 -32.05 17.40
N LEU A 371 15.48 -32.36 17.11
CA LEU A 371 14.41 -31.37 16.97
C LEU A 371 14.06 -30.69 18.31
N ALA A 372 14.34 -31.32 19.46
CA ALA A 372 14.07 -30.71 20.76
C ALA A 372 14.91 -29.45 21.01
N ALA A 373 16.01 -29.25 20.28
CA ALA A 373 16.80 -28.02 20.33
C ALA A 373 15.97 -26.78 19.94
N ASP A 374 14.99 -26.92 19.05
CA ASP A 374 14.18 -25.79 18.55
C ASP A 374 13.08 -25.34 19.54
N LEU A 375 12.85 -26.10 20.60
CA LEU A 375 11.91 -25.72 21.66
C LEU A 375 12.36 -24.46 22.41
N SER A 376 11.38 -23.68 22.86
CA SER A 376 11.61 -22.60 23.83
C SER A 376 12.33 -23.10 25.10
N PRO A 377 13.14 -22.27 25.78
CA PRO A 377 14.05 -22.72 26.85
C PRO A 377 13.37 -23.58 27.93
N GLY A 378 12.18 -23.18 28.40
CA GLY A 378 11.42 -23.94 29.39
C GLY A 378 10.91 -25.30 28.89
N LEU A 379 10.47 -25.38 27.63
CA LEU A 379 10.01 -26.64 27.02
C LEU A 379 11.20 -27.54 26.64
N ARG A 380 12.31 -26.97 26.21
CA ARG A 380 13.56 -27.68 25.91
C ARG A 380 14.08 -28.44 27.13
N LEU A 381 14.07 -27.79 28.31
CA LEU A 381 14.43 -28.45 29.57
C LEU A 381 13.51 -29.64 29.88
N ARG A 382 12.20 -29.48 29.66
CA ARG A 382 11.23 -30.56 29.85
C ARG A 382 11.46 -31.71 28.86
N ALA A 383 11.72 -31.40 27.60
CA ALA A 383 11.99 -32.40 26.56
C ALA A 383 13.28 -33.18 26.82
N ARG A 384 14.37 -32.52 27.20
CA ARG A 384 15.64 -33.19 27.58
C ARG A 384 15.47 -34.16 28.74
N ARG A 385 14.70 -33.78 29.78
CA ARG A 385 14.34 -34.69 30.89
C ARG A 385 13.50 -35.89 30.44
N LEU A 386 12.60 -35.70 29.47
CA LEU A 386 11.76 -36.76 28.92
C LEU A 386 12.57 -37.74 28.03
N LEU A 387 13.58 -37.23 27.33
CA LEU A 387 14.40 -38.00 26.38
C LEU A 387 15.66 -38.61 27.02
N GLY A 388 16.01 -38.21 28.26
CA GLY A 388 17.11 -38.80 29.02
C GLY A 388 18.47 -38.11 28.86
N ASP A 389 18.50 -36.86 28.40
CA ASP A 389 19.73 -36.07 28.22
C ASP A 389 20.09 -35.34 29.54
N GLU A 390 21.01 -35.91 30.32
CA GLU A 390 21.40 -35.45 31.67
C GLU A 390 22.57 -34.43 31.68
N VAL A 391 22.75 -33.61 30.64
CA VAL A 391 23.69 -32.47 30.72
C VAL A 391 22.92 -31.19 31.04
N LEU A 392 22.82 -30.88 32.34
CA LEU A 392 22.32 -29.63 32.88
C LEU A 392 23.38 -28.53 32.77
N ASP A 393 23.63 -28.02 31.57
CA ASP A 393 24.26 -26.71 31.45
C ASP A 393 23.15 -25.65 31.41
N SER A 394 22.93 -25.04 32.57
CA SER A 394 22.06 -23.89 32.77
C SER A 394 22.67 -22.63 32.16
N VAL A 395 22.84 -22.58 30.85
CA VAL A 395 23.18 -21.32 30.19
C VAL A 395 21.87 -20.62 29.83
N SER A 396 21.29 -19.94 30.81
CA SER A 396 20.40 -18.81 30.52
C SER A 396 21.29 -17.72 29.92
N VAL A 397 21.61 -17.82 28.63
CA VAL A 397 22.28 -16.73 27.93
C VAL A 397 21.25 -15.60 27.87
N VAL A 398 21.42 -14.59 28.71
CA VAL A 398 20.76 -13.30 28.47
C VAL A 398 21.22 -12.87 27.09
N GLU A 399 20.29 -12.77 26.15
CA GLU A 399 20.62 -12.35 24.79
C GLU A 399 20.85 -10.85 24.82
N ASP A 400 22.00 -10.40 24.29
CA ASP A 400 22.27 -8.98 24.11
C ASP A 400 21.22 -8.37 23.19
N GLU A 401 20.74 -7.18 23.55
CA GLU A 401 19.71 -6.50 22.75
C GLU A 401 20.28 -6.09 21.39
N ILE A 402 19.60 -6.52 20.32
CA ILE A 402 19.93 -6.13 18.96
C ILE A 402 18.94 -5.05 18.52
N LEU A 403 19.44 -3.85 18.28
CA LEU A 403 18.70 -2.72 17.72
C LEU A 403 19.25 -2.35 16.34
N PRO A 404 18.45 -1.73 15.46
CA PRO A 404 18.95 -1.23 14.18
C PRO A 404 20.04 -0.19 14.39
N ALA A 405 20.91 -0.02 13.39
CA ALA A 405 21.91 1.03 13.41
C ALA A 405 21.24 2.41 13.52
N VAL A 406 21.84 3.30 14.30
CA VAL A 406 21.36 4.68 14.43
C VAL A 406 21.49 5.37 13.06
N PRO A 407 20.40 5.91 12.49
CA PRO A 407 20.45 6.62 11.21
C PRO A 407 21.41 7.81 11.28
N GLU A 408 22.42 7.82 10.41
CA GLU A 408 23.40 8.90 10.30
C GLU A 408 22.85 10.07 9.47
N ARG A 409 23.22 11.30 9.86
CA ARG A 409 22.89 12.48 9.05
C ARG A 409 23.81 12.53 7.84
N LEU A 410 23.24 12.32 6.66
CA LEU A 410 23.96 12.44 5.40
C LEU A 410 23.98 13.90 4.92
N ARG A 411 25.15 14.39 4.52
CA ARG A 411 25.25 15.69 3.82
C ARG A 411 24.56 15.58 2.46
N LEU A 412 23.83 16.64 2.09
CA LEU A 412 23.22 16.72 0.78
C LEU A 412 24.32 16.83 -0.28
N ALA A 413 24.23 16.01 -1.33
CA ALA A 413 25.10 16.13 -2.49
C ALA A 413 24.81 17.44 -3.25
N ALA A 414 25.80 17.98 -3.95
CA ALA A 414 25.62 19.19 -4.77
C ALA A 414 24.53 18.99 -5.84
N ALA A 415 23.96 20.07 -6.36
CA ALA A 415 23.03 20.00 -7.50
C ALA A 415 23.71 19.38 -8.73
N PRO A 416 22.98 18.66 -9.61
CA PRO A 416 23.53 18.11 -10.85
C PRO A 416 24.25 19.17 -11.68
N GLU A 417 25.47 18.86 -12.12
CA GLU A 417 26.31 19.82 -12.85
C GLU A 417 25.84 20.03 -14.29
N SER A 418 25.17 19.02 -14.87
CA SER A 418 24.66 19.06 -16.24
C SER A 418 23.14 19.01 -16.30
N ALA A 419 22.57 19.65 -17.33
CA ALA A 419 21.12 19.63 -17.56
C ALA A 419 20.58 18.22 -17.86
N ALA A 420 21.41 17.33 -18.43
CA ALA A 420 21.04 15.94 -18.71
C ALA A 420 20.90 15.11 -17.43
N GLU A 421 21.89 15.19 -16.53
CA GLU A 421 21.83 14.54 -15.21
C GLU A 421 20.62 15.05 -14.40
N LEU A 422 20.37 16.36 -14.44
CA LEU A 422 19.19 16.95 -13.82
C LEU A 422 17.88 16.40 -14.42
N ALA A 423 17.81 16.24 -15.74
CA ALA A 423 16.63 15.71 -16.41
C ALA A 423 16.35 14.25 -15.99
N GLU A 424 17.38 13.42 -15.85
CA GLU A 424 17.25 12.05 -15.33
C GLU A 424 16.69 12.05 -13.90
N GLU A 425 17.24 12.87 -13.00
CA GLU A 425 16.80 12.97 -11.60
C GLU A 425 15.35 13.49 -11.49
N VAL A 426 15.00 14.54 -12.24
CA VAL A 426 13.63 15.07 -12.32
C VAL A 426 12.67 14.01 -12.88
N GLY A 427 13.10 13.23 -13.88
CA GLY A 427 12.30 12.14 -14.44
C GLY A 427 11.98 11.06 -13.42
N ALA A 428 12.95 10.66 -12.61
CA ALA A 428 12.75 9.71 -11.52
C ALA A 428 11.77 10.26 -10.46
N LEU A 429 11.93 11.52 -10.06
CA LEU A 429 11.05 12.18 -9.09
C LEU A 429 9.60 12.29 -9.59
N LEU A 430 9.38 12.63 -10.86
CA LEU A 430 8.03 12.76 -11.43
C LEU A 430 7.27 11.42 -11.56
N VAL A 431 7.99 10.29 -11.48
CA VAL A 431 7.40 8.93 -11.51
C VAL A 431 7.21 8.36 -10.10
N SER A 432 8.18 8.58 -9.21
CA SER A 432 8.26 7.87 -7.92
C SER A 432 8.09 8.76 -6.68
N GLY A 433 8.06 10.09 -6.83
CA GLY A 433 8.08 11.06 -5.73
C GLY A 433 9.47 11.27 -5.10
N GLY A 434 10.31 10.23 -5.07
CA GLY A 434 11.67 10.22 -4.52
C GLY A 434 11.78 10.63 -3.06
N ASP A 435 12.99 10.73 -2.52
CA ASP A 435 13.23 11.17 -1.15
C ASP A 435 13.42 12.71 -1.05
N VAL A 436 13.56 13.21 0.18
CA VAL A 436 13.80 14.64 0.45
C VAL A 436 15.08 15.14 -0.22
N ALA A 437 16.14 14.33 -0.22
CA ALA A 437 17.45 14.73 -0.72
C ALA A 437 17.41 14.93 -2.24
N ALA A 438 16.91 13.95 -2.99
CA ALA A 438 16.74 14.03 -4.43
C ALA A 438 15.81 15.19 -4.80
N PHE A 439 14.70 15.38 -4.08
CA PHE A 439 13.78 16.49 -4.33
C PHE A 439 14.46 17.86 -4.20
N GLU A 440 15.16 18.11 -3.08
CA GLU A 440 15.80 19.41 -2.83
C GLU A 440 16.99 19.66 -3.77
N ARG A 441 17.76 18.61 -4.07
CA ARG A 441 18.87 18.65 -5.03
C ARG A 441 18.37 18.98 -6.44
N ALA A 442 17.31 18.32 -6.90
CA ALA A 442 16.70 18.60 -8.20
C ALA A 442 16.07 20.00 -8.28
N LEU A 443 15.41 20.46 -7.21
CA LEU A 443 14.82 21.79 -7.17
C LEU A 443 15.89 22.90 -7.24
N ASP A 444 17.00 22.78 -6.51
CA ASP A 444 18.15 23.70 -6.60
C ASP A 444 18.79 23.65 -8.00
N GLY A 445 18.91 22.45 -8.57
CA GLY A 445 19.40 22.24 -9.94
C GLY A 445 18.54 22.94 -10.99
N LEU A 446 17.20 22.80 -10.93
CA LEU A 446 16.27 23.48 -11.84
C LEU A 446 16.46 24.99 -11.82
N VAL A 447 16.68 25.58 -10.64
CA VAL A 447 16.90 27.02 -10.48
C VAL A 447 18.24 27.45 -11.08
N ARG A 448 19.33 26.77 -10.75
CA ARG A 448 20.69 27.08 -11.28
C ARG A 448 20.76 26.98 -12.80
N HIS A 449 20.21 25.89 -13.36
CA HIS A 449 20.20 25.67 -14.80
C HIS A 449 19.25 26.64 -15.52
N ALA A 450 18.10 26.98 -14.92
CA ALA A 450 17.20 27.99 -15.49
C ALA A 450 17.82 29.40 -15.49
N HIS A 451 18.65 29.73 -14.50
CA HIS A 451 19.38 30.99 -14.46
C HIS A 451 20.53 31.05 -15.48
N SER A 452 21.23 29.94 -15.68
CA SER A 452 22.41 29.89 -16.56
C SER A 452 22.06 29.69 -18.04
N ASP A 453 21.20 28.71 -18.35
CA ASP A 453 20.72 28.38 -19.71
C ASP A 453 19.34 27.71 -19.66
N ARG A 454 18.29 28.54 -19.68
CA ARG A 454 16.91 28.06 -19.65
C ARG A 454 16.53 27.24 -20.89
N GLU A 455 17.06 27.58 -22.07
CA GLU A 455 16.70 26.87 -23.30
C GLU A 455 17.40 25.50 -23.35
N GLY A 456 18.66 25.41 -22.91
CA GLY A 456 19.36 24.14 -22.71
C GLY A 456 18.68 23.24 -21.68
N LEU A 457 18.23 23.81 -20.55
CA LEU A 457 17.44 23.08 -19.55
C LEU A 457 16.13 22.55 -20.13
N LYS A 458 15.40 23.38 -20.88
CA LYS A 458 14.15 22.99 -21.54
C LYS A 458 14.37 21.87 -22.54
N ALA A 459 15.43 21.93 -23.35
CA ALA A 459 15.78 20.88 -24.30
C ALA A 459 16.10 19.55 -23.60
N ALA A 460 16.83 19.58 -22.49
CA ALA A 460 17.16 18.39 -21.70
C ALA A 460 15.92 17.75 -21.04
N LEU A 461 14.98 18.57 -20.53
CA LEU A 461 13.76 18.10 -19.89
C LEU A 461 12.67 17.65 -20.88
N ASP A 462 12.76 18.01 -22.17
CA ASP A 462 11.70 17.74 -23.15
C ASP A 462 11.28 16.26 -23.24
N PRO A 463 12.22 15.28 -23.26
CA PRO A 463 11.90 13.85 -23.26
C PRO A 463 11.20 13.40 -21.98
N VAL A 464 11.60 13.97 -20.83
CA VAL A 464 11.07 13.62 -19.50
C VAL A 464 9.62 14.03 -19.39
N VAL A 465 9.28 15.22 -19.88
CA VAL A 465 7.94 15.78 -19.74
C VAL A 465 6.99 15.36 -20.85
N ALA A 466 7.47 14.63 -21.87
CA ALA A 466 6.73 14.30 -23.09
C ALA A 466 5.36 13.64 -22.86
N ARG A 467 5.16 12.97 -21.73
CA ARG A 467 3.91 12.28 -21.36
C ARG A 467 3.19 12.93 -20.17
N ARG A 468 3.63 14.11 -19.71
CA ARG A 468 3.00 14.79 -18.57
C ARG A 468 1.67 15.40 -18.98
N TRP A 469 0.72 15.31 -18.07
CA TRP A 469 -0.67 15.71 -18.25
C TRP A 469 -0.88 17.19 -18.63
N TRP A 470 0.11 18.06 -18.34
CA TRP A 470 0.07 19.48 -18.66
C TRP A 470 0.78 19.86 -19.97
N LYS A 471 1.54 18.94 -20.59
CA LYS A 471 2.17 19.16 -21.91
C LYS A 471 1.13 19.08 -23.05
N ASP A 472 0.06 18.32 -22.82
CA ASP A 472 -1.12 18.27 -23.68
C ASP A 472 -2.16 19.33 -23.22
N ALA A 473 -1.93 20.59 -23.59
CA ALA A 473 -2.71 21.76 -23.16
C ALA A 473 -4.23 21.72 -23.46
N ALA A 474 -4.71 20.72 -24.20
CA ALA A 474 -6.11 20.59 -24.58
C ALA A 474 -6.97 19.88 -23.50
N SER A 475 -6.40 19.13 -22.54
CA SER A 475 -7.15 18.22 -21.65
C SER A 475 -8.02 18.85 -20.54
N TRP A 476 -8.10 20.18 -20.42
CA TRP A 476 -8.71 20.83 -19.26
C TRP A 476 -9.86 21.76 -19.64
N HIS A 477 -11.07 21.44 -19.16
CA HIS A 477 -12.22 22.33 -19.05
C HIS A 477 -11.81 23.72 -18.54
N SER A 478 -12.18 24.77 -19.28
CA SER A 478 -12.10 26.18 -18.87
C SER A 478 -12.94 26.45 -17.62
N THR A 479 -12.40 26.11 -16.45
CA THR A 479 -12.80 26.66 -15.16
C THR A 479 -11.88 27.81 -14.81
N GLY A 480 -11.77 28.83 -15.68
CA GLY A 480 -11.11 30.12 -15.40
C GLY A 480 -9.62 30.15 -15.01
N ASN A 481 -9.01 29.05 -14.57
CA ASN A 481 -7.71 29.02 -13.86
C ASN A 481 -6.63 28.16 -14.55
N GLY A 482 -6.92 27.52 -15.69
CA GLY A 482 -5.96 26.68 -16.43
C GLY A 482 -5.65 25.30 -15.79
N PRO A 483 -4.72 24.51 -16.37
CA PRO A 483 -4.37 23.16 -15.90
C PRO A 483 -3.83 23.13 -14.47
N PHE A 484 -3.17 24.22 -14.05
CA PHE A 484 -2.67 24.40 -12.69
C PHE A 484 -3.67 25.20 -11.86
N GLY A 485 -4.78 24.56 -11.51
CA GLY A 485 -5.80 25.07 -10.58
C GLY A 485 -5.50 24.74 -9.10
N LEU A 486 -6.54 24.86 -8.26
CA LEU A 486 -6.58 24.69 -6.78
C LEU A 486 -6.21 23.26 -6.29
N SER A 487 -5.05 22.73 -6.66
CA SER A 487 -4.52 21.44 -6.21
C SER A 487 -3.01 21.54 -6.05
N PRO A 488 -2.38 20.80 -5.11
CA PRO A 488 -0.94 20.63 -5.12
C PRO A 488 -0.50 19.92 -6.41
N HIS A 489 0.54 20.44 -7.05
CA HIS A 489 1.13 19.88 -8.28
C HIS A 489 2.60 19.47 -8.09
N GLY A 490 3.12 19.52 -6.86
CA GLY A 490 4.50 19.18 -6.54
C GLY A 490 5.53 19.82 -7.48
N LEU A 491 6.54 19.05 -7.89
CA LEU A 491 7.61 19.49 -8.79
C LEU A 491 7.10 19.86 -10.21
N ASP A 492 5.93 19.38 -10.63
CA ASP A 492 5.39 19.67 -11.97
C ASP A 492 5.19 21.16 -12.21
N VAL A 493 4.82 21.96 -11.20
CA VAL A 493 4.58 23.40 -11.40
C VAL A 493 5.87 24.13 -11.80
N VAL A 494 7.00 23.72 -11.24
CA VAL A 494 8.32 24.30 -11.53
C VAL A 494 8.76 23.90 -12.92
N VAL A 495 8.64 22.61 -13.24
CA VAL A 495 9.01 22.09 -14.56
C VAL A 495 8.11 22.69 -15.66
N ALA A 496 6.80 22.76 -15.44
CA ALA A 496 5.86 23.38 -16.37
C ALA A 496 6.13 24.87 -16.59
N ALA A 497 6.65 25.58 -15.59
CA ALA A 497 7.10 26.95 -15.75
C ALA A 497 8.31 27.05 -16.70
N VAL A 498 9.28 26.12 -16.67
CA VAL A 498 10.38 26.09 -17.66
C VAL A 498 9.84 25.97 -19.09
N PHE A 499 8.77 25.21 -19.30
CA PHE A 499 8.11 25.03 -20.61
C PHE A 499 7.10 26.13 -20.97
N GLU A 500 6.91 27.12 -20.10
CA GLU A 500 5.91 28.16 -20.26
C GLU A 500 4.45 27.65 -20.32
N ALA A 501 4.21 26.43 -19.82
CA ALA A 501 2.90 25.78 -19.82
C ALA A 501 1.94 26.33 -18.73
N VAL A 502 2.46 27.13 -17.79
CA VAL A 502 1.68 27.88 -16.80
C VAL A 502 1.56 29.34 -17.24
N GLY A 503 0.34 29.86 -17.29
CA GLY A 503 0.08 31.27 -17.62
C GLY A 503 0.66 32.23 -16.58
N MET A 504 1.26 33.34 -17.03
CA MET A 504 1.87 34.34 -16.15
C MET A 504 0.89 34.94 -15.12
N HIS A 505 -0.39 35.11 -15.52
CA HIS A 505 -1.44 35.55 -14.59
C HIS A 505 -1.63 34.54 -13.45
N THR A 506 -1.64 33.23 -13.73
CA THR A 506 -1.78 32.18 -12.72
C THR A 506 -0.58 32.14 -11.78
N LEU A 507 0.65 32.22 -12.31
CA LEU A 507 1.87 32.27 -11.49
C LEU A 507 1.86 33.51 -10.56
N HIS A 508 1.53 34.69 -11.12
CA HIS A 508 1.46 35.92 -10.34
C HIS A 508 0.33 35.88 -9.29
N ALA A 509 -0.86 35.39 -9.66
CA ALA A 509 -1.98 35.26 -8.73
C ALA A 509 -1.66 34.29 -7.58
N ALA A 510 -0.99 33.16 -7.85
CA ALA A 510 -0.58 32.21 -6.84
C ALA A 510 0.39 32.82 -5.81
N VAL A 511 1.36 33.62 -6.27
CA VAL A 511 2.32 34.31 -5.40
C VAL A 511 1.67 35.46 -4.61
N GLN A 512 0.72 36.19 -5.19
CA GLN A 512 0.09 37.35 -4.54
C GLN A 512 -1.06 37.01 -3.59
N GLN A 513 -1.92 36.08 -4.00
CA GLN A 513 -3.15 35.77 -3.27
C GLN A 513 -2.95 34.63 -2.27
N GLY A 514 -1.88 33.84 -2.44
CA GLY A 514 -1.79 32.53 -1.83
C GLY A 514 -2.95 31.62 -2.27
N SER A 515 -2.96 30.37 -1.81
CA SER A 515 -4.12 29.51 -2.03
C SER A 515 -5.26 29.90 -1.10
N THR A 516 -6.46 30.08 -1.68
CA THR A 516 -7.70 30.50 -1.00
C THR A 516 -8.41 29.35 -0.27
N GLU A 517 -7.74 28.22 -0.06
CA GLU A 517 -8.33 26.99 0.43
C GLU A 517 -8.65 26.95 1.94
N ALA A 518 -9.59 26.08 2.29
CA ALA A 518 -10.07 25.89 3.66
C ALA A 518 -8.98 25.40 4.61
N ASN A 519 -8.91 26.01 5.80
CA ASN A 519 -8.03 25.61 6.90
C ASN A 519 -8.31 24.16 7.36
N CYS A 520 -7.57 23.18 6.82
CA CYS A 520 -7.51 21.81 7.31
C CYS A 520 -6.20 21.55 8.09
N ARG A 521 -6.06 20.39 8.74
CA ARG A 521 -4.88 20.03 9.55
C ARG A 521 -3.56 20.05 8.76
N HIS A 522 -3.63 19.69 7.48
CA HIS A 522 -2.49 19.63 6.56
C HIS A 522 -2.07 21.00 6.00
N SER A 523 -2.93 22.01 6.10
CA SER A 523 -2.74 23.30 5.42
C SER A 523 -1.43 24.00 5.81
N GLY A 524 -0.99 23.95 7.07
CA GLY A 524 0.27 24.57 7.49
C GLY A 524 1.48 24.12 6.66
N PRO A 525 1.90 22.84 6.78
CA PRO A 525 3.05 22.33 6.04
C PRO A 525 2.83 22.31 4.52
N ALA A 526 1.63 21.96 4.04
CA ALA A 526 1.33 21.95 2.61
C ALA A 526 1.47 23.34 1.98
N ARG A 527 0.94 24.39 2.63
CA ARG A 527 0.97 25.75 2.08
C ARG A 527 2.38 26.34 2.09
N ALA A 528 3.16 26.09 3.13
CA ALA A 528 4.57 26.52 3.17
C ALA A 528 5.39 25.84 2.06
N PHE A 529 5.21 24.53 1.86
CA PHE A 529 5.84 23.78 0.78
C PHE A 529 5.43 24.30 -0.60
N GLU A 530 4.13 24.42 -0.87
CA GLU A 530 3.61 24.88 -2.15
C GLU A 530 4.01 26.32 -2.46
N ALA A 531 3.99 27.23 -1.48
CA ALA A 531 4.35 28.64 -1.67
C ALA A 531 5.77 28.79 -2.23
N ARG A 532 6.72 27.96 -1.76
CA ARG A 532 8.09 27.93 -2.28
C ARG A 532 8.13 27.48 -3.74
N LEU A 533 7.39 26.43 -4.11
CA LEU A 533 7.36 25.93 -5.49
C LEU A 533 6.73 26.93 -6.46
N TRP A 534 5.65 27.60 -6.05
CA TRP A 534 5.00 28.65 -6.84
C TRP A 534 5.89 29.89 -6.99
N GLU A 535 6.61 30.29 -5.93
CA GLU A 535 7.60 31.37 -6.02
C GLU A 535 8.71 31.01 -7.00
N VAL A 536 9.28 29.81 -6.90
CA VAL A 536 10.32 29.34 -7.83
C VAL A 536 9.82 29.33 -9.27
N ALA A 537 8.62 28.76 -9.51
CA ALA A 537 8.00 28.73 -10.84
C ALA A 537 7.80 30.14 -11.42
N TYR A 538 7.36 31.10 -10.59
CA TYR A 538 7.22 32.50 -11.00
C TYR A 538 8.59 33.16 -11.30
N ARG A 539 9.60 32.95 -10.45
CA ARG A 539 10.94 33.53 -10.60
C ARG A 539 11.66 33.01 -11.85
N ILE A 540 11.55 31.71 -12.17
CA ILE A 540 12.11 31.13 -13.41
C ILE A 540 11.60 31.87 -14.68
N ARG A 541 10.38 32.40 -14.66
CA ARG A 541 9.76 33.11 -15.79
C ARG A 541 10.03 34.62 -15.82
N THR A 542 10.53 35.19 -14.73
CA THR A 542 10.63 36.64 -14.56
C THR A 542 12.06 37.05 -14.27
N GLU A 543 12.52 36.79 -13.06
CA GLU A 543 13.87 37.08 -12.59
C GLU A 543 14.49 35.79 -11.99
N PRO A 544 15.10 34.94 -12.82
CA PRO A 544 15.66 33.66 -12.40
C PRO A 544 16.71 33.83 -11.28
N LEU A 545 16.57 33.05 -10.21
CA LEU A 545 17.47 33.08 -9.07
C LEU A 545 18.76 32.30 -9.36
N PRO A 546 19.94 32.74 -8.89
CA PRO A 546 21.20 32.05 -9.16
C PRO A 546 21.28 30.65 -8.52
N PHE A 547 20.63 30.45 -7.36
CA PHE A 547 20.48 29.19 -6.62
C PHE A 547 19.45 29.40 -5.50
N LEU A 548 19.05 28.37 -4.76
CA LEU A 548 18.11 28.55 -3.63
C LEU A 548 18.85 28.77 -2.31
N LEU A 549 18.35 29.70 -1.49
CA LEU A 549 18.83 29.93 -0.13
C LEU A 549 18.45 28.78 0.80
N ALA A 550 17.30 28.15 0.58
CA ALA A 550 16.78 27.11 1.47
C ALA A 550 17.35 25.71 1.22
N THR A 551 18.16 25.49 0.17
CA THR A 551 18.74 24.17 -0.13
C THR A 551 19.44 23.60 1.11
N PRO A 552 19.00 22.47 1.67
CA PRO A 552 19.50 22.05 2.97
C PRO A 552 20.96 21.58 2.88
N THR A 553 21.70 21.70 3.99
CA THR A 553 23.05 21.13 4.11
C THR A 553 22.99 19.62 4.32
N TRP A 554 21.92 19.15 4.95
CA TRP A 554 21.70 17.76 5.34
C TRP A 554 20.45 17.18 4.67
N GLY A 555 20.45 15.89 4.36
CA GLY A 555 19.29 15.19 3.79
C GLY A 555 18.02 15.25 4.67
N THR A 556 18.16 15.62 5.95
CA THR A 556 17.04 15.84 6.89
C THR A 556 16.29 17.16 6.67
N GLY A 557 16.80 18.03 5.79
CA GLY A 557 16.27 19.38 5.58
C GLY A 557 16.94 20.47 6.43
N LEU A 558 17.86 20.13 7.35
CA LEU A 558 18.59 21.12 8.14
C LEU A 558 19.61 21.90 7.31
N LEU A 559 19.79 23.18 7.65
CA LEU A 559 20.71 24.11 7.00
C LEU A 559 21.71 24.68 8.03
N GLU A 560 23.00 24.66 7.70
CA GLU A 560 24.02 25.28 8.54
C GLU A 560 23.97 26.81 8.44
N ALA A 561 24.08 27.50 9.58
CA ALA A 561 23.96 28.96 9.65
C ALA A 561 25.01 29.68 8.78
N ASP A 562 26.22 29.14 8.71
CA ASP A 562 27.29 29.71 7.91
C ASP A 562 27.08 29.55 6.41
N GLU A 563 26.48 28.45 5.98
CA GLU A 563 26.12 28.27 4.57
C GLU A 563 25.03 29.27 4.16
N LEU A 564 24.04 29.54 5.01
CA LEU A 564 23.02 30.55 4.72
C LEU A 564 23.61 31.98 4.67
N VAL A 565 24.54 32.31 5.58
CA VAL A 565 25.26 33.60 5.55
C VAL A 565 26.08 33.74 4.26
N ALA A 566 26.81 32.70 3.86
CA ALA A 566 27.58 32.71 2.62
C ALA A 566 26.70 32.90 1.39
N ARG A 567 25.55 32.22 1.33
CA ARG A 567 24.57 32.37 0.26
C ARG A 567 23.97 33.78 0.18
N LEU A 568 23.65 34.40 1.32
CA LEU A 568 23.18 35.79 1.36
C LEU A 568 24.27 36.79 0.94
N ALA A 569 25.54 36.54 1.30
CA ALA A 569 26.66 37.36 0.86
C ALA A 569 26.81 37.32 -0.66
N GLU A 570 26.64 36.15 -1.26
CA GLU A 570 26.70 35.96 -2.71
C GLU A 570 25.51 36.61 -3.43
N TYR A 571 24.30 36.53 -2.88
CA TYR A 571 23.14 37.28 -3.39
C TYR A 571 23.39 38.78 -3.41
N ARG A 572 23.99 39.33 -2.34
CA ARG A 572 24.39 40.74 -2.27
C ARG A 572 25.46 41.07 -3.32
N ARG A 573 26.43 40.19 -3.54
CA ARG A 573 27.48 40.37 -4.56
C ARG A 573 26.89 40.42 -5.98
N LEU A 574 25.86 39.62 -6.23
CA LEU A 574 25.13 39.53 -7.51
C LEU A 574 23.98 40.55 -7.64
N ASP A 575 23.81 41.44 -6.66
CA ASP A 575 22.69 42.41 -6.58
C ASP A 575 21.31 41.79 -6.84
N THR A 576 21.12 40.54 -6.38
CA THR A 576 19.89 39.78 -6.58
C THR A 576 19.08 39.74 -5.29
N ARG A 577 17.76 39.92 -5.39
CA ARG A 577 16.86 39.83 -4.22
C ARG A 577 16.41 38.38 -3.98
N PRO A 578 16.49 37.88 -2.74
CA PRO A 578 15.91 36.60 -2.37
C PRO A 578 14.40 36.53 -2.57
N GLY A 579 13.90 35.35 -2.91
CA GLY A 579 12.48 35.03 -2.80
C GLY A 579 12.03 35.03 -1.34
N ALA A 580 10.82 35.52 -1.07
CA ALA A 580 10.28 35.61 0.29
C ALA A 580 9.95 34.24 0.87
N ALA A 581 9.40 33.33 0.06
CA ALA A 581 9.07 31.96 0.47
C ALA A 581 10.32 31.09 0.63
N ASP A 582 11.28 31.20 -0.29
CA ASP A 582 12.56 30.49 -0.16
C ASP A 582 13.38 31.01 1.04
N PHE A 583 13.46 32.32 1.26
CA PHE A 583 14.14 32.85 2.46
C PHE A 583 13.42 32.43 3.75
N ALA A 584 12.08 32.44 3.78
CA ALA A 584 11.31 31.93 4.91
C ALA A 584 11.60 30.45 5.20
N GLN A 585 11.66 29.62 4.15
CA GLN A 585 12.05 28.21 4.28
C GLN A 585 13.48 28.07 4.81
N ALA A 586 14.42 28.91 4.35
CA ALA A 586 15.81 28.91 4.85
C ALA A 586 15.89 29.25 6.35
N LEU A 587 15.08 30.20 6.83
CA LEU A 587 14.98 30.54 8.25
C LEU A 587 14.43 29.37 9.09
N LEU A 588 13.45 28.61 8.58
CA LEU A 588 12.96 27.42 9.30
C LEU A 588 13.99 26.28 9.35
N ARG A 589 14.85 26.18 8.32
CA ARG A 589 15.86 25.12 8.21
C ARG A 589 17.14 25.41 8.99
N VAL A 590 17.44 26.69 9.23
CA VAL A 590 18.72 27.07 9.84
C VAL A 590 18.84 26.53 11.25
N ARG A 591 19.94 25.83 11.53
CA ARG A 591 20.23 25.25 12.83
C ARG A 591 20.53 26.33 13.87
N ARG A 592 20.05 26.09 15.08
CA ARG A 592 20.17 26.99 16.25
C ARG A 592 20.64 26.26 17.51
N ASP A 593 21.19 25.05 17.35
CA ASP A 593 21.49 24.14 18.47
C ASP A 593 22.70 24.59 19.31
N ASP A 594 23.64 25.33 18.70
CA ASP A 594 24.84 25.85 19.37
C ASP A 594 24.80 27.38 19.47
N PRO A 595 24.56 27.94 20.67
CA PRO A 595 24.48 29.38 20.88
C PRO A 595 25.73 30.14 20.44
N ALA A 596 26.93 29.57 20.57
CA ALA A 596 28.17 30.25 20.22
C ALA A 596 28.31 30.40 18.70
N THR A 597 28.13 29.30 17.96
CA THR A 597 28.12 29.30 16.50
C THR A 597 26.99 30.18 15.96
N THR A 598 25.80 30.09 16.53
CA THR A 598 24.64 30.89 16.15
C THR A 598 24.88 32.40 16.35
N ALA A 599 25.48 32.82 17.47
CA ALA A 599 25.81 34.22 17.72
C ALA A 599 26.87 34.76 16.74
N ALA A 600 27.90 33.97 16.42
CA ALA A 600 28.93 34.34 15.46
C ALA A 600 28.35 34.49 14.03
N ALA A 601 27.49 33.54 13.61
CA ALA A 601 26.80 33.61 12.34
C ALA A 601 25.85 34.83 12.27
N ALA A 602 25.14 35.15 13.36
CA ALA A 602 24.30 36.33 13.43
C ALA A 602 25.08 37.64 13.27
N ALA A 603 26.26 37.75 13.89
CA ALA A 603 27.14 38.92 13.71
C ALA A 603 27.57 39.08 12.24
N ARG A 604 27.96 37.99 11.58
CA ARG A 604 28.30 37.99 10.14
C ARG A 604 27.09 38.36 9.27
N ALA A 605 25.93 37.78 9.54
CA ALA A 605 24.69 38.08 8.83
C ALA A 605 24.33 39.59 8.93
N ARG A 606 24.50 40.18 10.12
CA ARG A 606 24.26 41.61 10.35
C ARG A 606 25.25 42.50 9.60
N ALA A 607 26.52 42.08 9.55
CA ALA A 607 27.57 42.78 8.80
C ALA A 607 27.33 42.78 7.28
N LEU A 608 26.52 41.86 6.76
CA LEU A 608 26.08 41.89 5.36
C LEU A 608 25.25 43.12 5.02
N GLY A 609 24.71 43.87 6.00
CA GLY A 609 24.02 45.15 5.77
C GLY A 609 22.80 45.09 4.82
N SER A 610 22.20 43.91 4.63
CA SER A 610 20.97 43.70 3.83
C SER A 610 19.76 43.43 4.73
N PRO A 611 18.52 43.74 4.31
CA PRO A 611 17.32 43.45 5.09
C PRO A 611 17.21 41.98 5.53
N GLU A 612 17.58 41.04 4.65
CA GLU A 612 17.59 39.60 4.90
C GLU A 612 18.69 39.21 5.90
N GLY A 613 19.87 39.84 5.83
CA GLY A 613 20.95 39.65 6.80
C GLY A 613 20.53 40.09 8.21
N TYR A 614 19.83 41.23 8.33
CA TYR A 614 19.27 41.67 9.62
C TYR A 614 18.20 40.72 10.15
N ARG A 615 17.30 40.22 9.29
CA ARG A 615 16.25 39.25 9.68
C ARG A 615 16.84 37.91 10.11
N LEU A 616 17.86 37.41 9.41
CA LEU A 616 18.58 36.20 9.81
C LEU A 616 19.28 36.39 11.16
N ALA A 617 19.98 37.51 11.35
CA ALA A 617 20.62 37.82 12.63
C ALA A 617 19.60 37.88 13.79
N GLN A 618 18.44 38.51 13.57
CA GLN A 618 17.34 38.55 14.53
C GLN A 618 16.81 37.14 14.83
N TRP A 619 16.63 36.30 13.81
CA TRP A 619 16.16 34.93 13.99
C TRP A 619 17.13 34.07 14.79
N LEU A 620 18.42 34.12 14.45
CA LEU A 620 19.48 33.37 15.13
C LEU A 620 19.65 33.82 16.59
N THR A 621 19.53 35.11 16.87
CA THR A 621 19.68 35.66 18.23
C THR A 621 18.39 35.68 19.06
N SER A 622 17.24 35.36 18.45
CA SER A 622 16.00 35.23 19.20
C SER A 622 16.14 34.12 20.24
N GLU A 623 15.62 34.35 21.45
CA GLU A 623 15.53 33.28 22.44
C GLU A 623 14.63 32.16 21.88
N ALA A 624 14.99 30.90 22.15
CA ALA A 624 14.15 29.78 21.78
C ALA A 624 12.84 29.88 22.56
N PRO A 625 11.68 30.04 21.90
CA PRO A 625 10.41 30.11 22.62
C PRO A 625 10.13 28.76 23.32
N PRO A 626 9.29 28.75 24.36
CA PRO A 626 8.83 27.50 24.94
C PRO A 626 8.12 26.65 23.87
N PRO A 627 8.20 25.31 23.98
CA PRO A 627 7.49 24.44 23.05
C PRO A 627 5.99 24.75 23.07
N PRO A 628 5.27 24.63 21.93
CA PRO A 628 3.86 24.96 21.88
C PRO A 628 3.08 24.10 22.88
N ALA A 629 2.08 24.71 23.53
CA ALA A 629 1.24 23.99 24.47
C ALA A 629 0.52 22.83 23.76
N MET A 630 0.85 21.60 24.14
CA MET A 630 0.16 20.41 23.65
C MET A 630 -0.97 20.05 24.61
N ARG A 631 -2.17 19.88 24.08
CA ARG A 631 -3.35 19.51 24.87
C ARG A 631 -3.91 18.19 24.38
N ARG A 632 -3.83 17.16 25.23
CA ARG A 632 -4.48 15.87 25.00
C ARG A 632 -6.00 16.06 24.90
N ARG A 633 -6.62 15.42 23.92
CA ARG A 633 -8.07 15.44 23.66
C ARG A 633 -8.57 14.06 23.29
N THR A 634 -9.79 13.76 23.70
CA THR A 634 -10.45 12.51 23.39
C THR A 634 -11.61 12.77 22.42
N SER A 635 -11.67 12.01 21.33
CA SER A 635 -12.74 12.10 20.33
C SER A 635 -13.24 10.70 19.98
N GLY A 636 -14.37 10.30 20.58
CA GLY A 636 -14.83 8.91 20.52
C GLY A 636 -13.82 7.98 21.18
N THR A 637 -13.37 6.96 20.44
CA THR A 637 -12.32 6.03 20.90
C THR A 637 -10.90 6.61 20.77
N ARG A 638 -10.73 7.73 20.07
CA ARG A 638 -9.41 8.31 19.79
C ARG A 638 -8.89 9.17 20.92
N VAL A 639 -7.57 9.12 21.13
CA VAL A 639 -6.78 10.07 21.89
C VAL A 639 -5.89 10.81 20.90
N LEU A 640 -6.07 12.11 20.82
CA LEU A 640 -5.39 13.00 19.89
C LEU A 640 -4.75 14.15 20.68
N VAL A 641 -3.96 14.98 19.98
CA VAL A 641 -3.37 16.18 20.55
C VAL A 641 -3.80 17.43 19.77
N GLU A 642 -4.05 18.50 20.50
CA GLU A 642 -4.15 19.86 19.98
C GLU A 642 -2.84 20.59 20.23
N ILE A 643 -2.47 21.48 19.32
CA ILE A 643 -1.23 22.25 19.39
C ILE A 643 -1.60 23.73 19.53
N GLY A 644 -0.98 24.40 20.50
CA GLY A 644 -1.06 25.84 20.66
C GLY A 644 -0.42 26.60 19.50
N GLU A 645 -0.53 27.92 19.55
CA GLU A 645 0.12 28.81 18.58
C GLU A 645 1.65 28.78 18.76
N LEU A 646 2.39 28.79 17.66
CA LEU A 646 3.83 29.03 17.64
C LEU A 646 4.10 30.50 17.32
N GLU A 647 4.32 31.30 18.37
CA GLU A 647 4.45 32.75 18.28
C GLU A 647 5.63 33.20 17.38
N GLU A 648 6.74 32.46 17.42
CA GLU A 648 7.95 32.77 16.62
C GLU A 648 7.71 32.77 15.10
N ILE A 649 6.68 32.05 14.62
CA ILE A 649 6.34 31.96 13.19
C ILE A 649 5.35 33.08 12.80
N GLN A 650 4.60 33.67 13.73
CA GLN A 650 3.53 34.62 13.38
C GLN A 650 4.04 35.99 12.91
N GLY A 651 5.21 36.42 13.33
CA GLY A 651 5.74 37.78 13.06
C GLY A 651 6.60 37.89 11.80
N LEU A 652 7.71 37.15 11.75
CA LEU A 652 8.77 37.35 10.76
C LEU A 652 8.54 36.63 9.42
N PHE A 653 7.47 35.85 9.29
CA PHE A 653 7.25 34.97 8.13
C PHE A 653 6.14 35.48 7.20
N PRO A 654 6.17 35.09 5.90
CA PRO A 654 5.07 35.32 4.97
C PRO A 654 3.75 34.66 5.43
N PRO A 655 2.57 35.15 4.99
CA PRO A 655 1.26 34.63 5.41
C PRO A 655 1.10 33.11 5.27
N GLU A 656 1.69 32.51 4.24
CA GLU A 656 1.62 31.08 3.92
C GLU A 656 2.33 30.25 4.99
N PHE A 657 3.46 30.74 5.49
CA PHE A 657 4.25 30.11 6.55
C PHE A 657 3.63 30.33 7.94
N ARG A 658 2.93 31.46 8.17
CA ARG A 658 2.22 31.71 9.45
C ARG A 658 1.18 30.63 9.77
N LEU A 659 0.66 29.92 8.76
CA LEU A 659 -0.24 28.79 8.94
C LEU A 659 0.41 27.61 9.68
N LEU A 660 1.72 27.42 9.56
CA LEU A 660 2.48 26.44 10.35
C LEU A 660 2.35 26.72 11.85
N GLY A 661 2.39 28.00 12.21
CA GLY A 661 2.33 28.46 13.59
C GLY A 661 0.92 28.62 14.15
N ARG A 662 -0.14 28.53 13.33
CA ARG A 662 -1.51 28.71 13.86
C ARG A 662 -1.92 27.55 14.76
N PRO A 663 -2.70 27.82 15.82
CA PRO A 663 -3.18 26.78 16.71
C PRO A 663 -4.04 25.77 15.95
N PHE A 664 -3.87 24.50 16.28
CA PHE A 664 -4.62 23.39 15.70
C PHE A 664 -5.63 22.84 16.71
N ALA A 665 -6.93 23.00 16.40
CA ALA A 665 -8.03 22.51 17.23
C ALA A 665 -8.85 21.44 16.49
N LEU A 666 -9.03 20.28 17.10
CA LEU A 666 -9.58 19.09 16.41
C LEU A 666 -11.03 19.26 15.96
N PHE A 667 -11.80 20.14 16.62
CA PHE A 667 -13.25 20.27 16.45
C PHE A 667 -13.71 21.48 15.63
N LYS A 668 -12.79 22.33 15.15
CA LYS A 668 -13.13 23.58 14.44
C LYS A 668 -12.94 23.53 12.92
N HIS A 669 -12.24 22.52 12.41
CA HIS A 669 -11.85 22.44 10.99
C HIS A 669 -12.79 21.52 10.20
N ARG A 670 -13.16 21.93 8.97
CA ARG A 670 -14.05 21.17 8.08
C ARG A 670 -13.42 19.83 7.69
N TRP A 671 -14.26 18.80 7.61
CA TRP A 671 -13.89 17.41 7.26
C TRP A 671 -13.44 17.21 5.81
N TYR A 672 -13.62 18.20 4.95
CA TYR A 672 -13.15 18.14 3.56
C TYR A 672 -11.72 18.64 3.46
N CYS A 673 -10.76 17.72 3.48
CA CYS A 673 -9.38 17.98 3.07
C CYS A 673 -9.22 17.62 1.58
N ARG A 674 -8.50 18.42 0.79
CA ARG A 674 -8.12 18.10 -0.60
C ARG A 674 -6.71 17.51 -0.73
N HIS A 675 -5.93 17.48 0.35
CA HIS A 675 -4.58 16.89 0.37
C HIS A 675 -4.67 15.36 0.56
N TRP A 676 -5.20 14.67 -0.46
CA TRP A 676 -5.32 13.20 -0.47
C TRP A 676 -4.01 12.50 -0.87
N ASP A 677 -3.05 13.23 -1.43
CA ASP A 677 -1.77 12.65 -1.82
C ASP A 677 -0.87 12.44 -0.58
N THR A 678 -0.46 11.20 -0.37
CA THR A 678 0.48 10.81 0.69
C THR A 678 1.93 11.06 0.29
N GLY A 679 2.23 11.18 -1.02
CA GLY A 679 3.58 11.34 -1.55
C GLY A 679 4.27 12.62 -1.09
N ASP A 680 3.53 13.74 -0.99
CA ASP A 680 4.11 15.02 -0.57
C ASP A 680 4.46 15.08 0.93
N ARG A 681 3.91 14.17 1.75
CA ARG A 681 4.02 14.24 3.22
C ARG A 681 5.45 14.03 3.71
N GLN A 682 6.24 13.23 3.00
CA GLN A 682 7.65 13.01 3.33
C GLN A 682 8.47 14.31 3.24
N HIS A 683 8.12 15.22 2.32
CA HIS A 683 8.81 16.49 2.15
C HIS A 683 8.45 17.51 3.25
N TRP A 684 7.35 17.31 3.99
CA TRP A 684 6.96 18.20 5.08
C TRP A 684 7.92 18.16 6.28
N LEU A 685 8.65 17.07 6.48
CA LEU A 685 9.73 17.01 7.47
C LEU A 685 10.84 18.00 7.16
N ALA A 686 11.15 18.18 5.87
CA ALA A 686 12.14 19.14 5.41
C ALA A 686 11.63 20.59 5.45
N VAL A 687 10.31 20.81 5.57
CA VAL A 687 9.73 22.15 5.76
C VAL A 687 9.99 22.65 7.19
N VAL A 688 9.90 21.76 8.18
CA VAL A 688 10.08 22.07 9.60
C VAL A 688 11.10 21.11 10.26
N PRO A 689 12.35 21.08 9.78
CA PRO A 689 13.34 20.16 10.32
C PRO A 689 13.60 20.44 11.80
N GLY A 690 13.88 19.40 12.59
CA GLY A 690 14.00 19.52 14.05
C GLY A 690 12.67 19.60 14.80
N ARG A 691 11.52 19.63 14.12
CA ARG A 691 10.18 19.75 14.73
C ARG A 691 9.27 18.57 14.41
N ARG A 692 9.82 17.35 14.41
CA ARG A 692 9.05 16.12 14.14
C ARG A 692 7.80 15.97 15.02
N GLU A 693 7.83 16.43 16.27
CA GLU A 693 6.67 16.38 17.17
C GLU A 693 5.49 17.24 16.68
N LEU A 694 5.78 18.42 16.11
CA LEU A 694 4.77 19.29 15.50
C LEU A 694 4.10 18.59 14.31
N LEU A 695 4.89 17.91 13.49
CA LEU A 695 4.38 17.18 12.33
C LEU A 695 3.59 15.93 12.75
N ALA A 696 4.12 15.15 13.71
CA ALA A 696 3.43 14.01 14.28
C ALA A 696 2.05 14.40 14.83
N ALA A 697 1.96 15.51 15.55
CA ALA A 697 0.71 16.03 16.09
C ALA A 697 -0.31 16.43 15.01
N ARG A 698 0.15 17.00 13.87
CA ARG A 698 -0.72 17.31 12.73
C ARG A 698 -1.18 16.07 11.96
N LEU A 699 -0.34 15.05 11.86
CA LEU A 699 -0.62 13.79 11.17
C LEU A 699 -1.33 12.74 12.05
N LEU A 700 -1.35 12.93 13.37
CA LEU A 700 -1.81 11.93 14.33
C LEU A 700 -3.24 11.45 14.04
N HIS A 701 -4.12 12.34 13.57
CA HIS A 701 -5.46 11.92 13.21
C HIS A 701 -5.45 10.95 12.03
N ASP A 702 -4.68 11.23 10.96
CA ASP A 702 -4.62 10.35 9.79
C ASP A 702 -4.00 9.01 10.18
N ILE A 703 -2.92 9.03 10.96
CA ILE A 703 -2.28 7.81 11.49
C ILE A 703 -3.27 7.04 12.37
N SER A 704 -4.12 7.69 13.17
CA SER A 704 -5.11 6.99 14.00
C SER A 704 -6.13 6.18 13.18
N THR A 705 -6.36 6.56 11.92
CA THR A 705 -7.32 5.88 11.05
C THR A 705 -6.90 4.45 10.71
N VAL A 706 -5.60 4.11 10.72
CA VAL A 706 -5.11 2.75 10.41
C VAL A 706 -5.56 1.72 11.45
N ALA A 707 -5.74 2.16 12.70
CA ALA A 707 -6.18 1.32 13.80
C ALA A 707 -7.70 1.36 13.97
N VAL A 708 -8.29 2.56 13.90
CA VAL A 708 -9.70 2.80 14.23
C VAL A 708 -10.63 2.59 13.04
N ASP A 709 -10.30 3.15 11.87
CA ASP A 709 -11.11 3.06 10.66
C ASP A 709 -10.60 1.99 9.68
N GLU A 710 -9.48 1.34 10.01
CA GLU A 710 -8.85 0.29 9.23
C GLU A 710 -8.40 0.76 7.82
N SER A 711 -8.09 2.05 7.70
CA SER A 711 -7.45 2.64 6.52
C SER A 711 -6.06 2.03 6.27
N ARG A 712 -5.53 2.24 5.07
CA ARG A 712 -4.30 1.62 4.58
C ARG A 712 -3.28 2.68 4.20
N GLY A 713 -2.04 2.55 4.68
CA GLY A 713 -0.88 3.32 4.22
C GLY A 713 -0.59 4.61 4.97
N GLU A 714 -1.47 5.06 5.87
CA GLU A 714 -1.27 6.31 6.61
C GLU A 714 -0.12 6.24 7.62
N ALA A 715 0.31 5.02 8.02
CA ALA A 715 1.42 4.83 8.97
C ALA A 715 2.80 4.78 8.29
N ALA A 716 2.87 4.80 6.95
CA ALA A 716 4.13 4.74 6.19
C ALA A 716 5.10 5.90 6.50
N VAL A 717 4.61 7.00 7.08
CA VAL A 717 5.41 8.17 7.49
C VAL A 717 6.14 7.98 8.83
N LEU A 718 5.79 6.95 9.61
CA LEU A 718 6.35 6.74 10.96
C LEU A 718 7.87 6.53 10.98
N PRO A 719 8.49 5.72 10.09
CA PRO A 719 9.94 5.58 10.05
C PRO A 719 10.63 6.93 9.82
N LEU A 720 10.14 7.72 8.86
CA LEU A 720 10.67 9.06 8.57
C LEU A 720 10.56 10.00 9.78
N LEU A 721 9.45 9.95 10.52
CA LEU A 721 9.29 10.71 11.77
C LEU A 721 10.26 10.26 12.87
N ALA A 722 10.55 8.96 12.95
CA ALA A 722 11.49 8.41 13.93
C ALA A 722 12.95 8.79 13.62
N GLU A 723 13.32 8.81 12.34
CA GLU A 723 14.63 9.21 11.84
C GLU A 723 14.89 10.71 11.96
N ALA A 724 13.85 11.53 11.75
CA ALA A 724 13.94 12.98 11.79
C ALA A 724 14.48 13.52 13.13
N ASP A 725 15.19 14.65 13.05
CA ASP A 725 15.65 15.37 14.23
C ASP A 725 14.49 16.03 15.00
N GLY A 726 14.70 16.23 16.31
CA GLY A 726 13.77 16.92 17.20
C GLY A 726 13.34 16.08 18.40
N THR A 727 12.48 16.66 19.24
CA THR A 727 11.94 15.97 20.42
C THR A 727 10.99 14.84 19.99
N ALA A 728 11.07 13.68 20.63
CA ALA A 728 10.04 12.62 20.53
C ALA A 728 9.08 12.79 21.72
N GLY A 729 7.96 13.46 21.49
CA GLY A 729 6.99 13.79 22.54
C GLY A 729 5.75 12.90 22.50
N GLU A 730 4.66 13.39 23.09
CA GLU A 730 3.39 12.67 23.22
C GLU A 730 2.75 12.31 21.88
N ALA A 731 2.78 13.21 20.90
CA ALA A 731 2.15 12.97 19.61
C ALA A 731 2.86 11.87 18.82
N LEU A 732 4.19 11.87 18.81
CA LEU A 732 4.95 10.83 18.12
C LEU A 732 4.72 9.45 18.76
N HIS A 733 4.74 9.36 20.09
CA HIS A 733 4.48 8.11 20.80
C HIS A 733 3.04 7.62 20.58
N LEU A 734 2.04 8.52 20.58
CA LEU A 734 0.65 8.17 20.23
C LEU A 734 0.53 7.69 18.77
N ALA A 735 1.26 8.32 17.84
CA ALA A 735 1.27 7.93 16.44
C ALA A 735 1.84 6.51 16.25
N VAL A 736 2.97 6.21 16.92
CA VAL A 736 3.54 4.86 16.97
C VAL A 736 2.57 3.87 17.61
N ALA A 737 1.90 4.24 18.71
CA ALA A 737 0.91 3.39 19.37
C ALA A 737 -0.26 3.00 18.45
N TYR A 738 -0.76 3.93 17.64
CA TYR A 738 -1.78 3.64 16.63
C TYR A 738 -1.23 2.74 15.52
N GLY A 739 -0.04 3.00 15.00
CA GLY A 739 0.60 2.20 13.97
C GLY A 739 0.83 0.74 14.40
N LEU A 740 1.28 0.51 15.64
CA LEU A 740 1.47 -0.83 16.23
C LEU A 740 0.16 -1.65 16.31
N ALA A 741 -0.99 -1.01 16.14
CA ALA A 741 -2.30 -1.64 16.15
C ALA A 741 -3.02 -1.60 14.79
N ALA A 742 -2.31 -1.23 13.73
CA ALA A 742 -2.88 -1.07 12.40
C ALA A 742 -3.52 -2.36 11.87
N ARG A 743 -4.57 -2.21 11.04
CA ARG A 743 -5.24 -3.35 10.39
C ARG A 743 -4.29 -4.08 9.43
N HIS A 744 -3.54 -3.33 8.63
CA HIS A 744 -2.73 -3.88 7.55
C HIS A 744 -1.28 -4.15 8.02
N PRO A 745 -0.65 -5.25 7.59
CA PRO A 745 0.71 -5.61 8.01
C PRO A 745 1.78 -4.56 7.72
N GLU A 746 1.73 -3.90 6.57
CA GLU A 746 2.68 -2.88 6.15
C GLU A 746 2.70 -1.65 7.09
N ASP A 747 1.52 -1.21 7.56
CA ASP A 747 1.40 -0.11 8.51
C ASP A 747 1.94 -0.53 9.89
N ARG A 748 1.74 -1.80 10.28
CA ARG A 748 2.31 -2.36 11.51
C ARG A 748 3.84 -2.44 11.43
N LEU A 749 4.39 -2.84 10.29
CA LEU A 749 5.84 -2.89 10.06
C LEU A 749 6.47 -1.50 10.14
N ALA A 750 5.88 -0.51 9.45
CA ALA A 750 6.34 0.88 9.53
C ALA A 750 6.37 1.42 10.98
N ALA A 751 5.39 1.03 11.81
CA ALA A 751 5.36 1.39 13.22
C ALA A 751 6.40 0.63 14.08
N VAL A 752 6.70 -0.63 13.75
CA VAL A 752 7.78 -1.41 14.38
C VAL A 752 9.13 -0.79 14.04
N ASP A 753 9.38 -0.44 12.78
CA ASP A 753 10.62 0.23 12.36
C ASP A 753 10.80 1.56 13.12
N ALA A 754 9.73 2.36 13.21
CA ALA A 754 9.75 3.61 13.97
C ALA A 754 10.04 3.38 15.47
N LEU A 755 9.44 2.36 16.09
CA LEU A 755 9.70 1.98 17.48
C LEU A 755 11.18 1.63 17.69
N LEU A 756 11.74 0.79 16.81
CA LEU A 756 13.12 0.32 16.91
C LEU A 756 14.13 1.44 16.64
N VAL A 757 13.87 2.33 15.68
CA VAL A 757 14.72 3.51 15.41
C VAL A 757 14.69 4.49 16.59
N LEU A 758 13.52 4.72 17.20
CA LEU A 758 13.43 5.56 18.41
C LEU A 758 14.20 4.95 19.58
N ALA A 759 14.13 3.64 19.76
CA ALA A 759 14.88 2.92 20.78
C ALA A 759 16.39 3.02 20.54
N ALA A 760 16.86 2.74 19.31
CA ALA A 760 18.27 2.83 18.94
C ALA A 760 18.85 4.23 19.17
N ARG A 761 18.04 5.28 18.94
CA ARG A 761 18.43 6.68 19.16
C ARG A 761 18.34 7.12 20.62
N GLY A 762 17.86 6.28 21.54
CA GLY A 762 17.59 6.67 22.93
C GLY A 762 16.47 7.70 23.08
N HIS A 763 15.59 7.81 22.09
CA HIS A 763 14.49 8.79 22.04
C HIS A 763 13.13 8.17 22.39
N LEU A 764 13.07 6.86 22.64
CA LEU A 764 11.85 6.15 23.03
C LEU A 764 11.56 6.30 24.54
N ASP A 765 10.43 6.91 24.87
CA ASP A 765 9.84 6.85 26.21
C ASP A 765 8.92 5.62 26.28
N ALA A 766 9.51 4.48 26.67
CA ALA A 766 8.79 3.21 26.78
C ALA A 766 7.64 3.26 27.81
N GLY A 767 7.79 4.07 28.87
CA GLY A 767 6.76 4.22 29.89
C GLY A 767 5.53 4.97 29.39
N ARG A 768 5.75 6.07 28.67
CA ARG A 768 4.68 6.80 27.98
C ARG A 768 3.99 5.92 26.95
N LEU A 769 4.75 5.27 26.08
CA LEU A 769 4.18 4.40 25.05
C LEU A 769 3.32 3.28 25.65
N GLY A 770 3.80 2.62 26.71
CA GLY A 770 3.06 1.59 27.42
C GLY A 770 1.77 2.12 28.06
N SER A 771 1.81 3.32 28.66
CA SER A 771 0.63 3.98 29.24
C SER A 771 -0.40 4.36 28.17
N ASP A 772 0.05 4.93 27.05
CA ASP A 772 -0.81 5.34 25.93
C ASP A 772 -1.46 4.12 25.26
N LEU A 773 -0.71 3.04 25.02
CA LEU A 773 -1.26 1.77 24.54
C LEU A 773 -2.34 1.21 25.48
N GLY A 774 -2.13 1.32 26.79
CA GLY A 774 -3.11 0.88 27.79
C GLY A 774 -4.42 1.65 27.69
N GLU A 775 -4.35 2.98 27.64
CA GLU A 775 -5.54 3.82 27.46
C GLU A 775 -6.25 3.57 26.13
N LEU A 776 -5.49 3.40 25.03
CA LEU A 776 -6.06 3.14 23.72
C LEU A 776 -6.77 1.78 23.63
N VAL A 777 -6.28 0.77 24.36
CA VAL A 777 -6.97 -0.53 24.48
C VAL A 777 -8.24 -0.40 25.30
N GLU A 778 -8.20 0.30 26.45
CA GLU A 778 -9.38 0.55 27.30
C GLU A 778 -10.50 1.27 26.55
N ARG A 779 -10.14 2.22 25.68
CA ARG A 779 -11.08 2.96 24.83
C ARG A 779 -11.55 2.19 23.60
N GLY A 780 -10.98 1.02 23.30
CA GLY A 780 -11.29 0.23 22.11
C GLY A 780 -10.75 0.82 20.79
N ALA A 781 -9.82 1.77 20.85
CA ALA A 781 -9.12 2.30 19.68
C ALA A 781 -8.08 1.30 19.14
N VAL A 782 -7.46 0.53 20.03
CA VAL A 782 -6.42 -0.45 19.71
C VAL A 782 -6.91 -1.85 20.07
N LYS A 783 -6.74 -2.80 19.12
CA LYS A 783 -7.08 -4.22 19.34
C LYS A 783 -5.85 -4.96 19.89
N PRO A 784 -5.91 -5.57 21.09
CA PRO A 784 -4.77 -6.27 21.71
C PRO A 784 -4.16 -7.37 20.85
N SER A 785 -4.97 -8.06 20.03
CA SER A 785 -4.47 -9.10 19.13
C SER A 785 -3.55 -8.56 18.03
N ARG A 786 -3.77 -7.32 17.56
CA ARG A 786 -2.91 -6.66 16.55
C ARG A 786 -1.63 -6.17 17.20
N LEU A 787 -1.76 -5.56 18.38
CA LEU A 787 -0.62 -5.13 19.17
C LEU A 787 0.32 -6.30 19.51
N ALA A 788 -0.23 -7.47 19.87
CA ALA A 788 0.55 -8.67 20.13
C ALA A 788 1.34 -9.17 18.91
N GLU A 789 0.87 -8.87 17.69
CA GLU A 789 1.56 -9.20 16.46
C GLU A 789 2.75 -8.25 16.25
N SER A 790 2.52 -6.93 16.26
CA SER A 790 3.60 -5.94 16.12
C SER A 790 4.69 -6.07 17.17
N ILE A 791 4.30 -6.27 18.44
CA ILE A 791 5.26 -6.40 19.53
C ILE A 791 6.04 -7.71 19.42
N ARG A 792 5.44 -8.79 18.90
CA ARG A 792 6.18 -10.02 18.59
C ARG A 792 7.18 -9.79 17.46
N THR A 793 6.78 -9.08 16.40
CA THR A 793 7.69 -8.73 15.30
C THR A 793 8.87 -7.91 15.80
N ALA A 794 8.63 -6.90 16.64
CA ALA A 794 9.71 -6.12 17.27
C ALA A 794 10.64 -7.00 18.12
N ALA A 795 10.08 -7.86 18.99
CA ALA A 795 10.88 -8.76 19.83
C ALA A 795 11.73 -9.74 19.00
N ALA A 796 11.18 -10.26 17.89
CA ALA A 796 11.88 -11.18 16.99
C ALA A 796 13.11 -10.56 16.30
N THR A 797 13.27 -9.23 16.30
CA THR A 797 14.49 -8.56 15.82
C THR A 797 15.64 -8.58 16.84
N GLY A 798 15.38 -9.06 18.06
CA GLY A 798 16.33 -9.02 19.19
C GLY A 798 16.08 -7.91 20.20
N ALA A 799 15.07 -7.05 19.98
CA ALA A 799 14.71 -5.92 20.85
C ALA A 799 13.92 -6.32 22.12
N TYR A 800 14.34 -7.40 22.80
CA TYR A 800 13.59 -8.00 23.91
C TYR A 800 13.46 -7.07 25.13
N SER A 801 14.51 -6.34 25.50
CA SER A 801 14.50 -5.38 26.63
C SER A 801 13.66 -4.13 26.34
N THR A 802 13.74 -3.58 25.13
CA THR A 802 12.88 -2.47 24.69
C THR A 802 11.40 -2.87 24.74
N VAL A 803 11.07 -4.01 24.15
CA VAL A 803 9.69 -4.52 24.16
C VAL A 803 9.20 -4.79 25.58
N TRP A 804 10.03 -5.42 26.41
CA TRP A 804 9.71 -5.65 27.81
C TRP A 804 9.42 -4.35 28.56
N SER A 805 10.20 -3.30 28.34
CA SER A 805 10.04 -2.01 29.01
C SER A 805 8.67 -1.37 28.71
N VAL A 806 8.17 -1.51 27.47
CA VAL A 806 6.82 -1.08 27.08
C VAL A 806 5.75 -1.96 27.71
N LEU A 807 5.92 -3.29 27.62
CA LEU A 807 4.95 -4.26 28.15
C LEU A 807 4.82 -4.19 29.67
N ARG A 808 5.91 -3.89 30.39
CA ARG A 808 5.94 -3.73 31.85
C ARG A 808 4.97 -2.65 32.33
N VAL A 809 4.77 -1.60 31.55
CA VAL A 809 3.82 -0.50 31.88
C VAL A 809 2.41 -0.78 31.36
N LEU A 810 2.29 -1.42 30.19
CA LEU A 810 1.01 -1.78 29.59
C LEU A 810 0.24 -2.87 30.38
N LEU A 811 0.94 -3.95 30.77
CA LEU A 811 0.32 -5.15 31.32
C LEU A 811 -0.46 -4.93 32.62
N PRO A 812 0.04 -4.18 33.62
CA PRO A 812 -0.71 -3.91 34.85
C PRO A 812 -2.11 -3.34 34.59
N ARG A 813 -2.25 -2.39 33.65
CA ARG A 813 -3.55 -1.82 33.27
C ARG A 813 -4.48 -2.88 32.68
N LEU A 814 -3.99 -3.69 31.75
CA LEU A 814 -4.80 -4.76 31.13
C LEU A 814 -5.18 -5.88 32.12
N LEU A 815 -4.30 -6.21 33.06
CA LEU A 815 -4.55 -7.19 34.11
C LEU A 815 -5.51 -6.67 35.17
N SER A 816 -5.53 -5.36 35.45
CA SER A 816 -6.50 -4.75 36.37
C SER A 816 -7.94 -4.94 35.89
N ALA A 817 -8.19 -4.83 34.57
CA ALA A 817 -9.50 -5.06 33.97
C ALA A 817 -9.97 -6.51 34.12
N LEU A 818 -9.04 -7.48 34.20
CA LEU A 818 -9.37 -8.88 34.52
C LEU A 818 -9.70 -9.12 36.00
N ALA A 819 -9.31 -8.20 36.88
CA ALA A 819 -9.44 -8.29 38.33
C ALA A 819 -10.74 -7.64 38.86
N VAL A 820 -11.39 -6.79 38.07
CA VAL A 820 -12.73 -6.24 38.36
C VAL A 820 -13.79 -7.30 37.99
N ASP A 821 -14.77 -7.50 38.87
CA ASP A 821 -15.71 -8.64 38.83
C ASP A 821 -16.49 -8.80 37.51
N ALA A 822 -16.82 -10.07 37.23
CA ALA A 822 -17.57 -10.56 36.06
C ALA A 822 -19.02 -10.03 35.93
N SER A 823 -19.47 -9.19 36.87
CA SER A 823 -20.79 -8.55 36.91
C SER A 823 -20.92 -7.33 35.99
N SER A 824 -19.80 -6.84 35.43
CA SER A 824 -19.76 -5.66 34.56
C SER A 824 -19.91 -5.95 33.05
N GLY A 825 -20.12 -7.20 32.65
CA GLY A 825 -20.34 -7.58 31.24
C GLY A 825 -19.12 -7.41 30.32
N ALA A 826 -17.98 -6.92 30.82
CA ALA A 826 -16.73 -6.85 30.09
C ALA A 826 -16.11 -8.26 30.00
N GLY A 827 -16.31 -8.93 28.87
CA GLY A 827 -15.68 -10.22 28.58
C GLY A 827 -14.14 -10.13 28.58
N PRO A 828 -13.43 -11.28 28.65
CA PRO A 828 -11.97 -11.31 28.69
C PRO A 828 -11.37 -10.59 27.47
N VAL A 829 -10.39 -9.71 27.72
CA VAL A 829 -9.68 -8.94 26.69
C VAL A 829 -9.07 -9.89 25.65
N ARG A 830 -9.69 -9.96 24.48
CA ARG A 830 -9.29 -10.89 23.40
C ARG A 830 -7.90 -10.50 22.89
N GLY A 831 -6.93 -11.42 23.01
CA GLY A 831 -5.52 -11.19 22.64
C GLY A 831 -4.56 -10.96 23.82
N LEU A 832 -5.06 -10.78 25.05
CA LEU A 832 -4.20 -10.62 26.22
C LEU A 832 -3.29 -11.83 26.49
N GLY A 833 -3.76 -13.04 26.19
CA GLY A 833 -2.92 -14.25 26.29
C GLY A 833 -1.76 -14.28 25.28
N ASP A 834 -1.91 -13.62 24.12
CA ASP A 834 -0.82 -13.48 23.15
C ASP A 834 0.19 -12.40 23.63
N LEU A 835 -0.28 -11.29 24.20
CA LEU A 835 0.60 -10.27 24.80
C LEU A 835 1.41 -10.83 25.98
N LEU A 836 0.78 -11.60 26.87
CA LEU A 836 1.47 -12.27 27.98
C LEU A 836 2.50 -13.29 27.50
N ALA A 837 2.25 -13.97 26.38
CA ALA A 837 3.21 -14.90 25.80
C ALA A 837 4.48 -14.17 25.32
N VAL A 838 4.31 -13.04 24.61
CA VAL A 838 5.45 -12.22 24.16
C VAL A 838 6.18 -11.61 25.36
N ALA A 839 5.45 -11.15 26.37
CA ALA A 839 6.04 -10.62 27.60
C ALA A 839 6.90 -11.66 28.34
N ALA A 840 6.41 -12.91 28.43
CA ALA A 840 7.16 -14.00 29.04
C ALA A 840 8.45 -14.31 28.26
N ASP A 841 8.37 -14.37 26.93
CA ASP A 841 9.54 -14.59 26.06
C ASP A 841 10.57 -13.46 26.20
N CYS A 842 10.12 -12.20 26.19
CA CYS A 842 11.00 -11.05 26.39
C CYS A 842 11.63 -11.06 27.79
N ALA A 843 10.89 -11.40 28.85
CA ALA A 843 11.43 -11.47 30.20
C ALA A 843 12.45 -12.60 30.38
N GLU A 844 12.22 -13.75 29.73
CA GLU A 844 13.15 -14.89 29.74
C GLU A 844 14.47 -14.53 29.02
N ARG A 845 14.39 -13.91 27.83
CA ARG A 845 15.56 -13.60 26.99
C ARG A 845 16.35 -12.37 27.43
N SER A 846 15.66 -11.32 27.93
CA SER A 846 16.32 -10.10 28.44
C SER A 846 16.80 -10.22 29.89
N GLY A 847 16.48 -11.31 30.58
CA GLY A 847 16.81 -11.45 32.00
C GLY A 847 16.04 -10.50 32.92
N ALA A 848 14.89 -9.96 32.47
CA ALA A 848 14.12 -8.99 33.24
C ALA A 848 13.60 -9.58 34.57
N ARG A 849 13.54 -8.72 35.61
CA ARG A 849 13.12 -9.08 36.97
C ARG A 849 12.16 -8.06 37.57
N GLY A 850 11.50 -8.45 38.65
CA GLY A 850 10.67 -7.58 39.49
C GLY A 850 9.20 -7.96 39.51
N ALA A 851 8.47 -7.39 40.47
CA ALA A 851 7.03 -7.61 40.60
C ALA A 851 6.24 -6.82 39.55
N LEU A 852 5.15 -7.43 39.06
CA LEU A 852 4.13 -6.78 38.24
C LEU A 852 2.79 -6.80 38.97
N ASP A 853 2.16 -5.64 39.08
CA ASP A 853 0.85 -5.53 39.71
C ASP A 853 -0.19 -6.41 38.99
N HIS A 854 -1.06 -7.02 39.79
CA HIS A 854 -2.12 -7.94 39.35
C HIS A 854 -1.68 -9.25 38.67
N LEU A 855 -0.38 -9.46 38.39
CA LEU A 855 0.13 -10.69 37.75
C LEU A 855 -0.09 -11.94 38.61
N SER A 856 0.23 -11.89 39.91
CA SER A 856 0.05 -13.03 40.82
C SER A 856 -1.40 -13.51 40.86
N ARG A 857 -2.34 -12.56 40.92
CA ARG A 857 -3.78 -12.84 40.90
C ARG A 857 -4.21 -13.52 39.60
N ALA A 858 -3.68 -13.08 38.46
CA ALA A 858 -3.97 -13.70 37.16
C ALA A 858 -3.38 -15.12 37.06
N ALA A 859 -2.19 -15.34 37.60
CA ALA A 859 -1.52 -16.64 37.62
C ALA A 859 -2.19 -17.67 38.56
N GLU A 860 -2.81 -17.21 39.65
CA GLU A 860 -3.51 -18.03 40.65
C GLU A 860 -4.92 -18.47 40.24
N ARG A 861 -5.49 -17.88 39.18
CA ARG A 861 -6.82 -18.31 38.68
C ARG A 861 -6.80 -19.79 38.30
N ARG A 862 -7.90 -20.48 38.62
CA ARG A 862 -8.13 -21.87 38.19
C ARG A 862 -8.42 -21.90 36.69
N GLY A 863 -7.89 -22.90 35.99
CA GLY A 863 -8.10 -23.11 34.56
C GLY A 863 -6.80 -23.21 33.76
N SER A 864 -6.96 -23.56 32.47
CA SER A 864 -5.89 -23.76 31.50
C SER A 864 -5.98 -22.77 30.32
N SER A 865 -6.60 -21.61 30.54
CA SER A 865 -6.66 -20.57 29.51
C SER A 865 -5.26 -20.04 29.22
N ARG A 866 -5.01 -19.62 27.96
CA ARG A 866 -3.72 -19.05 27.55
C ARG A 866 -3.26 -17.91 28.45
N VAL A 867 -4.20 -17.08 28.91
CA VAL A 867 -3.92 -16.00 29.88
C VAL A 867 -3.33 -16.55 31.18
N VAL A 868 -3.92 -17.58 31.77
CA VAL A 868 -3.44 -18.18 33.03
C VAL A 868 -2.10 -18.88 32.84
N VAL A 869 -1.94 -19.65 31.75
CA VAL A 869 -0.70 -20.37 31.44
C VAL A 869 0.46 -19.40 31.25
N GLN A 870 0.26 -18.38 30.41
CA GLN A 870 1.32 -17.40 30.11
C GLN A 870 1.56 -16.44 31.29
N ALA A 871 0.56 -16.12 32.11
CA ALA A 871 0.76 -15.38 33.36
C ALA A 871 1.63 -16.15 34.36
N ARG A 872 1.45 -17.47 34.48
CA ARG A 872 2.33 -18.33 35.31
C ARG A 872 3.74 -18.37 34.74
N ARG A 873 3.90 -18.53 33.44
CA ARG A 873 5.21 -18.50 32.75
C ARG A 873 5.94 -17.18 33.04
N LEU A 874 5.28 -16.05 32.82
CA LEU A 874 5.84 -14.72 33.10
C LEU A 874 6.21 -14.56 34.58
N ARG A 875 5.35 -15.00 35.51
CA ARG A 875 5.66 -14.94 36.95
C ARG A 875 6.92 -15.75 37.30
N THR A 876 7.09 -16.93 36.70
CA THR A 876 8.29 -17.75 36.90
C THR A 876 9.53 -17.05 36.34
N ALA A 877 9.45 -16.51 35.12
CA ALA A 877 10.57 -15.80 34.48
C ALA A 877 11.05 -14.59 35.32
N LEU A 878 10.13 -13.84 35.92
CA LEU A 878 10.45 -12.69 36.76
C LEU A 878 11.01 -13.04 38.14
N ALA A 879 10.79 -14.28 38.60
CA ALA A 879 11.19 -14.77 39.92
C ALA A 879 12.51 -15.57 39.93
N GLN A 880 13.04 -15.95 38.76
CA GLN A 880 14.29 -16.72 38.69
C GLN A 880 15.50 -15.87 39.09
N GLU A 881 16.03 -16.08 40.29
CA GLU A 881 17.38 -15.64 40.67
C GLU A 881 18.40 -16.44 39.85
N THR A 882 19.32 -15.75 39.17
CA THR A 882 20.53 -16.39 38.63
C THR A 882 21.34 -16.87 39.84
N ALA A 883 21.48 -18.19 39.99
CA ALA A 883 22.45 -18.76 40.90
C ALA A 883 23.83 -18.20 40.50
N ALA A 884 24.44 -17.45 41.42
CA ALA A 884 25.71 -16.77 41.25
C ALA A 884 26.86 -17.74 41.00
#